data_AF-A0A8H9R1V0-F1
#
_entry.id   AF-A0A8H9R1V0-F1
#
_cell.length_a   1.000
_cell.length_b   1.000
_cell.length_c   1.000
_cell.angle_alpha   90.00
_cell.angle_beta   90.00
_cell.angle_gamma   90.00
#
_symmetry.space_group_name_H-M   'P 1'
#
loop_
_entity.id
_entity.type
_entity.pdbx_description
1 polymer ?
#
loop_
_entity_poly.entity_id
_entity_poly.type
_entity_poly.pdbx_seq_one_letter_code
_entity_poly.pdbx_strand_id
1 'polypeptide(L)'
;MGTYKTNWQLTETVMPEDMNRIEENTKENNNALSEFKKQYNADSKEENKKIERKAEKEDVVLKVPFPEDRDCNSFKTLNAFCTFDTGSGDFKNTPHGNISGGGRVFILKNTGHIEGRIQQEFINLYPSERISRYIRNLTKNTWGKWYKVYDEANKPTAKELGVAAVSMPMADTDLNNHKEPGFYWGSQNMINAPIPNGVAIMEVVKYNEDYLLQRFTSLGGNNSNHTTYIRTCYVKSWSDWVKVYDENNRPTPIDIGAIAKIPPRLTQDLNTATTSGLYVVERAPHAPQSYGRLLVLGWDNDQKWITQVFFSDIQNKVYVRCSTNTTATEWTSWAEQYSTKFKPTPQDIGALPTTGGELSGHLIMRPGQRFLGAYNYGYSCQTKEGTYDYVIYIDADNKVHVGYDGRPVKIDSIDIVNKNNKKIYHEDNKPTAADVGASPTNHNHDSVYLGKTATAANSNKLANMGLYDSSKGIQGIPNVGNDGVMEVGRMIDFHEAGTNKDFNTRLESINGALKCWQDFSAISLWAQKYLRINDWYGGSEDGRFYYKQEGKQLRTENIETLYVNGSAVAKGDYWDVGESTRVFNLGGGLRLVRQWIGTNASNSAGGVSYTIHFPKAWSWVIPISLVSDNMANTNSYTSGYCTIDALSNVHLNGGCYQMTPGKSTRIHLTYLAGE
;
A
#
# COMPACT_ATOMS: atom_id res chain seq x y z
N MET A 1 -10.70 -89.77 114.48
CA MET A 1 -11.22 -89.93 115.85
C MET A 1 -12.14 -91.15 115.85
N GLY A 2 -11.65 -92.25 116.41
CA GLY A 2 -12.39 -93.51 116.54
C GLY A 2 -13.44 -93.44 117.65
N THR A 3 -14.47 -94.24 117.47
CA THR A 3 -15.62 -94.49 118.34
C THR A 3 -15.19 -94.98 119.72
N TYR A 4 -15.46 -94.19 120.77
CA TYR A 4 -15.37 -94.63 122.16
C TYR A 4 -16.66 -95.35 122.55
N LYS A 5 -16.56 -96.64 122.86
CA LYS A 5 -17.59 -97.38 123.62
C LYS A 5 -17.28 -97.22 125.10
N THR A 6 -18.11 -96.46 125.83
CA THR A 6 -18.08 -96.42 127.30
C THR A 6 -19.39 -96.98 127.83
N ASN A 7 -19.48 -98.31 127.92
CA ASN A 7 -20.34 -98.98 128.89
C ASN A 7 -19.41 -99.57 129.95
N TRP A 8 -19.08 -98.77 130.96
CA TRP A 8 -18.48 -99.27 132.19
C TRP A 8 -19.51 -99.05 133.30
N GLN A 9 -20.23 -100.12 133.65
CA GLN A 9 -20.86 -100.22 134.96
C GLN A 9 -19.76 -100.61 135.94
N LEU A 10 -19.49 -99.74 136.91
CA LEU A 10 -18.52 -100.00 137.98
C LEU A 10 -19.24 -100.77 139.09
N THR A 11 -19.07 -102.08 139.07
CA THR A 11 -19.33 -102.95 140.21
C THR A 11 -18.10 -103.83 140.39
N GLU A 12 -17.52 -103.73 141.58
CA GLU A 12 -16.43 -104.55 142.13
C GLU A 12 -15.01 -103.99 142.08
N THR A 13 -14.30 -104.36 143.15
CA THR A 13 -13.09 -103.81 143.75
C THR A 13 -11.88 -103.86 142.82
N VAL A 14 -11.23 -102.72 142.58
CA VAL A 14 -9.96 -102.65 141.82
C VAL A 14 -8.87 -103.36 142.62
N MET A 15 -8.31 -104.44 142.05
CA MET A 15 -7.23 -105.21 142.66
C MET A 15 -5.89 -104.46 142.53
N PRO A 16 -4.94 -104.59 143.46
CA PRO A 16 -3.64 -103.90 143.42
C PRO A 16 -2.85 -104.09 142.10
N GLU A 17 -3.09 -105.21 141.41
CA GLU A 17 -2.49 -105.56 140.12
C GLU A 17 -2.91 -104.59 139.00
N ASP A 18 -4.15 -104.08 139.03
CA ASP A 18 -4.64 -103.11 138.05
C ASP A 18 -4.05 -101.71 138.28
N MET A 19 -3.77 -101.34 139.55
CA MET A 19 -3.08 -100.08 139.86
C MET A 19 -1.62 -100.08 139.42
N ASN A 20 -0.90 -101.19 139.59
CA ASN A 20 0.48 -101.32 139.10
C ASN A 20 0.54 -101.22 137.58
N ARG A 21 -0.42 -101.83 136.87
CA ARG A 21 -0.51 -101.76 135.42
C ARG A 21 -0.87 -100.36 134.91
N ILE A 22 -1.68 -99.60 135.67
CA ILE A 22 -1.96 -98.19 135.37
C ILE A 22 -0.72 -97.33 135.60
N GLU A 23 0.05 -97.56 136.67
CA GLU A 23 1.30 -96.83 136.93
C GLU A 23 2.36 -97.11 135.87
N GLU A 24 2.55 -98.37 135.45
CA GLU A 24 3.48 -98.73 134.38
C GLU A 24 3.07 -98.08 133.06
N ASN A 25 1.80 -98.18 132.65
CA ASN A 25 1.30 -97.53 131.44
C ASN A 25 1.47 -96.01 131.50
N THR A 26 1.33 -95.40 132.69
CA THR A 26 1.52 -93.96 132.86
C THR A 26 3.00 -93.56 132.74
N LYS A 27 3.92 -94.36 133.27
CA LYS A 27 5.36 -94.17 133.08
C LYS A 27 5.79 -94.35 131.63
N GLU A 28 5.29 -95.39 130.97
CA GLU A 28 5.59 -95.67 129.55
C GLU A 28 5.08 -94.55 128.65
N ASN A 29 3.84 -94.11 128.84
CA ASN A 29 3.27 -93.00 128.08
C ASN A 29 4.02 -91.67 128.34
N ASN A 30 4.46 -91.41 129.57
CA ASN A 30 5.25 -90.22 129.87
C ASN A 30 6.64 -90.26 129.26
N ASN A 31 7.29 -91.44 129.20
CA ASN A 31 8.55 -91.62 128.48
C ASN A 31 8.36 -91.45 126.98
N ALA A 32 7.34 -92.08 126.39
CA ALA A 32 7.02 -91.94 124.97
C ALA A 32 6.72 -90.47 124.60
N LEU A 33 6.02 -89.74 125.47
CA LEU A 33 5.75 -88.31 125.27
C LEU A 33 7.03 -87.45 125.38
N SER A 34 7.94 -87.80 126.29
CA SER A 34 9.23 -87.14 126.45
C SER A 34 10.13 -87.37 125.22
N GLU A 35 10.19 -88.60 124.71
CA GLU A 35 10.92 -88.95 123.49
C GLU A 35 10.32 -88.29 122.26
N PHE A 36 8.99 -88.30 122.11
CA PHE A 36 8.30 -87.60 121.03
C PHE A 36 8.61 -86.10 121.04
N LYS A 37 8.62 -85.45 122.21
CA LYS A 37 8.98 -84.02 122.33
C LYS A 37 10.44 -83.76 121.95
N LYS A 38 11.37 -84.66 122.29
CA LYS A 38 12.77 -84.53 121.87
C LYS A 38 12.91 -84.68 120.35
N GLN A 39 12.24 -85.67 119.77
CA GLN A 39 12.27 -85.92 118.32
C GLN A 39 11.64 -84.76 117.55
N TYR A 40 10.45 -84.29 117.95
CA TYR A 40 9.77 -83.13 117.35
C TYR A 40 10.64 -81.86 117.37
N ASN A 41 11.30 -81.58 118.50
CA ASN A 41 12.19 -80.42 118.59
C ASN A 41 13.45 -80.54 117.74
N ALA A 42 13.99 -81.76 117.60
CA ALA A 42 15.13 -82.02 116.72
C ALA A 42 14.74 -81.86 115.24
N ASP A 43 13.63 -82.48 114.83
CA ASP A 43 13.12 -82.43 113.47
C ASP A 43 12.71 -81.00 113.07
N SER A 44 12.04 -80.26 113.96
CA SER A 44 11.70 -78.85 113.73
C SER A 44 12.93 -77.95 113.58
N LYS A 45 14.01 -78.19 114.33
CA LYS A 45 15.28 -77.47 114.14
C LYS A 45 15.96 -77.84 112.82
N GLU A 46 15.91 -79.09 112.42
CA GLU A 46 16.46 -79.58 111.14
C GLU A 46 15.69 -79.01 109.95
N GLU A 47 14.36 -78.91 110.07
CA GLU A 47 13.46 -78.38 109.05
C GLU A 47 13.57 -76.86 108.92
N ASN A 48 13.68 -76.13 110.04
CA ASN A 48 14.01 -74.70 110.02
C ASN A 48 15.37 -74.43 109.38
N LYS A 49 16.39 -75.26 109.64
CA LYS A 49 17.68 -75.18 108.94
C LYS A 49 17.56 -75.45 107.44
N LYS A 50 16.64 -76.32 107.00
CA LYS A 50 16.36 -76.57 105.57
C LYS A 50 15.65 -75.39 104.90
N ILE A 51 14.77 -74.68 105.62
CA ILE A 51 14.08 -73.47 105.14
C ILE A 51 15.07 -72.32 105.02
N GLU A 52 15.92 -72.10 106.03
CA GLU A 52 16.96 -71.06 106.00
C GLU A 52 18.00 -71.32 104.89
N ARG A 53 18.41 -72.57 104.66
CA ARG A 53 19.28 -72.94 103.52
C ARG A 53 18.63 -72.78 102.15
N LYS A 54 17.30 -72.74 102.05
CA LYS A 54 16.57 -72.49 100.78
C LYS A 54 16.54 -71.00 100.44
N ALA A 55 16.64 -70.12 101.44
CA ALA A 55 16.76 -68.68 101.26
C ALA A 55 18.20 -68.25 100.89
N GLU A 56 19.20 -69.03 101.33
CA GLU A 56 20.61 -68.82 101.01
C GLU A 56 21.08 -69.77 99.88
N LYS A 57 20.77 -69.47 98.61
CA LYS A 57 21.69 -69.66 97.45
C LYS A 57 21.05 -69.41 96.07
N GLU A 58 21.73 -68.52 95.35
CA GLU A 58 21.96 -68.44 93.89
C GLU A 58 20.80 -68.13 92.93
N ASP A 59 19.55 -68.52 93.18
CA ASP A 59 18.47 -68.39 92.17
C ASP A 59 17.35 -67.35 92.49
N VAL A 60 17.44 -66.63 93.60
CA VAL A 60 16.42 -65.63 94.00
C VAL A 60 17.00 -64.22 94.09
N VAL A 61 16.25 -63.24 93.57
CA VAL A 61 16.57 -61.81 93.69
C VAL A 61 15.97 -61.29 95.01
N LEU A 62 16.81 -60.89 95.96
CA LEU A 62 16.37 -60.48 97.30
C LEU A 62 16.08 -58.99 97.39
N LYS A 63 15.04 -58.61 98.15
CA LYS A 63 14.80 -57.19 98.48
C LYS A 63 15.81 -56.75 99.54
N VAL A 64 16.55 -55.68 99.27
CA VAL A 64 17.51 -55.08 100.20
C VAL A 64 17.23 -53.58 100.38
N PRO A 65 17.77 -52.94 101.43
CA PRO A 65 17.74 -51.48 101.55
C PRO A 65 18.37 -50.80 100.34
N PHE A 66 17.86 -49.62 99.97
CA PHE A 66 18.52 -48.77 98.99
C PHE A 66 19.86 -48.26 99.54
N PRO A 67 20.84 -47.91 98.68
CA PRO A 67 22.14 -47.43 99.15
C PRO A 67 22.01 -46.09 99.88
N GLU A 68 22.70 -45.94 101.01
CA GLU A 68 22.58 -44.77 101.89
C GLU A 68 22.96 -43.45 101.20
N ASP A 69 23.92 -43.51 100.27
CA ASP A 69 24.36 -42.38 99.46
C ASP A 69 23.41 -42.03 98.31
N ARG A 70 22.34 -42.83 98.14
CA ARG A 70 21.29 -42.70 97.14
C ARG A 70 21.84 -42.66 95.72
N ASP A 71 22.81 -43.51 95.43
CA ASP A 71 23.50 -43.55 94.14
C ASP A 71 23.32 -44.90 93.45
N CYS A 72 22.80 -44.91 92.21
CA CYS A 72 22.69 -46.13 91.41
C CYS A 72 24.05 -46.81 91.20
N ASN A 73 25.15 -46.04 91.19
CA ASN A 73 26.49 -46.57 91.03
C ASN A 73 26.99 -47.35 92.25
N SER A 74 26.49 -47.02 93.44
CA SER A 74 26.86 -47.66 94.71
C SER A 74 26.05 -48.93 94.98
N PHE A 75 24.88 -49.07 94.35
CA PHE A 75 24.10 -50.30 94.41
C PHE A 75 24.73 -51.41 93.57
N LYS A 76 25.63 -52.19 94.19
CA LYS A 76 26.36 -53.30 93.55
C LYS A 76 26.05 -54.67 94.14
N THR A 77 25.09 -54.75 95.06
CA THR A 77 24.68 -56.02 95.68
C THR A 77 24.23 -56.98 94.59
N LEU A 78 24.82 -58.18 94.56
CA LEU A 78 24.53 -59.22 93.57
C LEU A 78 23.14 -59.82 93.82
N ASN A 79 22.36 -60.06 92.76
CA ASN A 79 21.04 -60.69 92.82
C ASN A 79 20.11 -60.06 93.87
N ALA A 80 19.98 -58.74 93.81
CA ALA A 80 19.20 -57.98 94.77
C ALA A 80 18.41 -56.86 94.10
N PHE A 81 17.32 -56.41 94.72
CA PHE A 81 16.60 -55.23 94.29
C PHE A 81 16.25 -54.32 95.48
N CYS A 82 16.15 -53.03 95.23
CA CYS A 82 15.59 -52.06 96.17
C CYS A 82 14.51 -51.22 95.48
N THR A 83 13.63 -50.64 96.27
CA THR A 83 12.60 -49.69 95.83
C THR A 83 12.91 -48.33 96.44
N PHE A 84 12.79 -47.26 95.66
CA PHE A 84 13.00 -45.90 96.16
C PHE A 84 11.93 -44.96 95.63
N ASP A 85 11.52 -44.02 96.48
CA ASP A 85 10.63 -42.92 96.15
C ASP A 85 11.39 -41.60 96.26
N THR A 86 11.52 -40.87 95.16
CA THR A 86 12.19 -39.56 95.17
C THR A 86 11.44 -38.50 95.97
N GLY A 87 10.21 -38.75 96.42
CA GLY A 87 9.59 -37.95 97.50
C GLY A 87 10.40 -37.93 98.79
N SER A 88 11.29 -38.91 98.98
CA SER A 88 12.24 -39.01 100.12
C SER A 88 13.59 -38.32 99.86
N GLY A 89 13.75 -37.67 98.70
CA GLY A 89 14.92 -36.88 98.29
C GLY A 89 15.60 -37.40 97.02
N ASP A 90 16.74 -36.80 96.69
CA ASP A 90 17.42 -37.01 95.41
C ASP A 90 18.04 -38.41 95.28
N PHE A 91 18.18 -38.89 94.03
CA PHE A 91 18.90 -40.12 93.70
C PHE A 91 19.84 -39.87 92.51
N LYS A 92 21.08 -40.35 92.59
CA LYS A 92 22.18 -40.01 91.68
C LYS A 92 22.43 -41.10 90.64
N ASN A 93 23.02 -40.71 89.51
CA ASN A 93 23.49 -41.59 88.43
C ASN A 93 22.41 -42.52 87.82
N THR A 94 21.17 -42.05 87.81
CA THR A 94 20.06 -42.76 87.17
C THR A 94 20.15 -42.62 85.64
N PRO A 95 19.31 -43.32 84.85
CA PRO A 95 19.23 -43.12 83.40
C PRO A 95 18.90 -41.70 82.97
N HIS A 96 18.29 -40.91 83.86
CA HIS A 96 17.95 -39.50 83.62
C HIS A 96 18.95 -38.53 84.27
N GLY A 97 20.13 -39.01 84.68
CA GLY A 97 21.09 -38.25 85.47
C GLY A 97 20.73 -38.23 86.95
N ASN A 98 21.05 -37.14 87.64
CA ASN A 98 20.66 -36.94 89.04
C ASN A 98 19.21 -36.49 89.08
N ILE A 99 18.33 -37.35 89.59
CA ILE A 99 16.92 -37.01 89.74
C ILE A 99 16.73 -36.33 91.10
N SER A 100 16.22 -35.10 91.05
CA SER A 100 15.83 -34.35 92.23
C SER A 100 14.49 -34.87 92.78
N GLY A 101 14.21 -34.57 94.06
CA GLY A 101 12.97 -34.97 94.70
C GLY A 101 11.71 -34.59 93.90
N GLY A 102 10.70 -35.47 93.91
CA GLY A 102 9.52 -35.29 93.05
C GLY A 102 8.52 -36.45 93.00
N GLY A 103 8.50 -37.31 94.02
CA GLY A 103 7.49 -38.37 94.16
C GLY A 103 7.54 -39.47 93.09
N ARG A 104 8.71 -39.73 92.48
CA ARG A 104 8.87 -40.82 91.49
C ARG A 104 9.26 -42.10 92.21
N VAL A 105 8.54 -43.18 91.93
CA VAL A 105 8.82 -44.50 92.51
C VAL A 105 9.48 -45.37 91.46
N PHE A 106 10.62 -45.99 91.80
CA PHE A 106 11.31 -46.92 90.91
C PHE A 106 11.87 -48.13 91.65
N ILE A 107 12.11 -49.20 90.90
CA ILE A 107 12.87 -50.38 91.32
C ILE A 107 14.27 -50.29 90.70
N LEU A 108 15.28 -50.51 91.53
CA LEU A 108 16.65 -50.76 91.08
C LEU A 108 16.96 -52.22 91.35
N LYS A 109 17.23 -53.00 90.31
CA LYS A 109 17.43 -54.45 90.39
C LYS A 109 18.77 -54.81 89.78
N ASN A 110 19.55 -55.60 90.49
CA ASN A 110 20.80 -56.16 90.03
C ASN A 110 20.62 -57.67 89.84
N THR A 111 21.00 -58.16 88.67
CA THR A 111 21.12 -59.60 88.39
C THR A 111 22.51 -59.90 87.87
N GLY A 112 23.10 -61.01 88.27
CA GLY A 112 24.44 -61.37 87.84
C GLY A 112 24.89 -62.70 88.41
N HIS A 113 25.99 -63.19 87.87
CA HIS A 113 26.59 -64.44 88.33
C HIS A 113 27.63 -64.22 89.43
N ILE A 114 28.43 -63.15 89.32
CA ILE A 114 29.52 -62.81 90.26
C ILE A 114 29.61 -61.31 90.46
N GLU A 115 30.22 -60.91 91.58
CA GLU A 115 30.56 -59.50 91.83
C GLU A 115 31.42 -58.92 90.68
N GLY A 116 31.06 -57.71 90.24
CA GLY A 116 31.72 -57.05 89.10
C GLY A 116 31.26 -57.50 87.70
N ARG A 117 30.28 -58.42 87.61
CA ARG A 117 29.55 -58.79 86.37
C ARG A 117 28.04 -58.78 86.63
N ILE A 118 27.49 -57.58 86.71
CA ILE A 118 26.10 -57.33 87.10
C ILE A 118 25.38 -56.60 85.97
N GLN A 119 24.18 -57.03 85.61
CA GLN A 119 23.24 -56.20 84.89
C GLN A 119 22.35 -55.48 85.90
N GLN A 120 22.35 -54.15 85.85
CA GLN A 120 21.48 -53.31 86.65
C GLN A 120 20.31 -52.84 85.79
N GLU A 121 19.11 -53.07 86.28
CA GLU A 121 17.85 -52.61 85.71
C GLU A 121 17.29 -51.47 86.58
N PHE A 122 16.90 -50.37 85.93
CA PHE A 122 16.15 -49.27 86.54
C PHE A 122 14.73 -49.29 85.95
N ILE A 123 13.72 -49.53 86.79
CA ILE A 123 12.32 -49.66 86.38
C ILE A 123 11.51 -48.57 87.05
N ASN A 124 11.05 -47.58 86.28
CA ASN A 124 10.19 -46.52 86.79
C ASN A 124 8.74 -47.04 86.90
N LEU A 125 8.15 -46.94 88.08
CA LEU A 125 6.79 -47.42 88.39
C LEU A 125 5.76 -46.29 88.46
N TYR A 126 6.16 -45.10 88.91
CA TYR A 126 5.25 -43.96 89.11
C TYR A 126 5.89 -42.64 88.65
N PRO A 127 5.14 -41.72 87.99
CA PRO A 127 3.71 -41.79 87.68
C PRO A 127 3.36 -42.81 86.58
N SER A 128 2.09 -43.25 86.55
CA SER A 128 1.58 -44.29 85.65
C SER A 128 1.89 -44.06 84.18
N GLU A 129 1.91 -42.81 83.74
CA GLU A 129 2.20 -42.40 82.38
C GLU A 129 3.70 -42.41 82.01
N ARG A 130 4.60 -42.84 82.93
CA ARG A 130 6.06 -42.84 82.71
C ARG A 130 6.74 -44.17 83.02
N ILE A 131 6.05 -45.28 82.79
CA ILE A 131 6.66 -46.62 82.90
C ILE A 131 7.79 -46.73 81.89
N SER A 132 9.02 -46.88 82.39
CA SER A 132 10.21 -47.00 81.57
C SER A 132 11.20 -47.94 82.22
N ARG A 133 11.91 -48.71 81.40
CA ARG A 133 12.92 -49.66 81.84
C ARG A 133 14.25 -49.32 81.19
N TYR A 134 15.30 -49.30 81.97
CA TYR A 134 16.66 -49.10 81.49
C TYR A 134 17.57 -50.19 82.04
N ILE A 135 18.54 -50.62 81.25
CA ILE A 135 19.54 -51.60 81.65
C ILE A 135 20.93 -51.05 81.44
N ARG A 136 21.87 -51.41 82.31
CA ARG A 136 23.30 -51.19 82.09
C ARG A 136 24.08 -52.35 82.69
N ASN A 137 25.30 -52.55 82.21
CA ASN A 137 26.17 -53.59 82.74
C ASN A 137 27.31 -52.97 83.56
N LEU A 138 27.62 -53.58 84.70
CA LEU A 138 28.87 -53.40 85.44
C LEU A 138 29.88 -54.41 84.89
N THR A 139 31.01 -53.92 84.40
CA THR A 139 32.13 -54.79 83.97
C THR A 139 33.43 -54.24 84.53
N LYS A 140 34.25 -55.11 85.16
CA LYS A 140 35.54 -54.70 85.75
C LYS A 140 35.39 -53.45 86.66
N ASN A 141 34.36 -53.43 87.50
CA ASN A 141 34.01 -52.31 88.38
C ASN A 141 33.67 -50.97 87.72
N THR A 142 33.47 -50.95 86.39
CA THR A 142 33.06 -49.76 85.63
C THR A 142 31.64 -49.93 85.10
N TRP A 143 30.79 -48.94 85.35
CA TRP A 143 29.43 -48.91 84.82
C TRP A 143 29.42 -48.52 83.34
N GLY A 144 28.75 -49.31 82.52
CA GLY A 144 28.46 -48.96 81.14
C GLY A 144 27.36 -47.89 81.01
N LYS A 145 27.07 -47.50 79.76
CA LYS A 145 25.94 -46.62 79.44
C LYS A 145 24.62 -47.30 79.78
N TRP A 146 23.62 -46.48 80.13
CA TRP A 146 22.24 -46.92 80.22
C TRP A 146 21.65 -47.15 78.82
N TYR A 147 20.97 -48.26 78.64
CA TYR A 147 20.20 -48.62 77.45
C TYR A 147 18.73 -48.64 77.82
N LYS A 148 17.91 -47.82 77.16
CA LYS A 148 16.45 -47.86 77.32
C LYS A 148 15.91 -49.14 76.68
N VAL A 149 15.05 -49.84 77.40
CA VAL A 149 14.35 -51.02 76.91
C VAL A 149 12.96 -50.56 76.47
N TYR A 150 12.60 -50.91 75.24
CA TYR A 150 11.29 -50.63 74.68
C TYR A 150 10.40 -51.87 74.77
N ASP A 151 9.12 -51.67 75.01
CA ASP A 151 8.08 -52.70 75.08
C ASP A 151 6.75 -52.15 74.53
N GLU A 152 5.66 -52.90 74.65
CA GLU A 152 4.36 -52.47 74.11
C GLU A 152 3.82 -51.19 74.80
N ALA A 153 4.15 -50.97 76.07
CA ALA A 153 3.73 -49.79 76.83
C ALA A 153 4.65 -48.58 76.63
N ASN A 154 5.91 -48.81 76.22
CA ASN A 154 6.90 -47.79 75.96
C ASN A 154 7.59 -48.08 74.62
N LYS A 155 6.93 -47.73 73.51
CA LYS A 155 7.46 -47.85 72.15
C LYS A 155 8.46 -46.73 71.85
N PRO A 156 9.49 -46.97 71.03
CA PRO A 156 10.42 -45.92 70.63
C PRO A 156 9.74 -44.89 69.73
N THR A 157 10.11 -43.62 69.88
CA THR A 157 9.73 -42.55 68.96
C THR A 157 10.54 -42.62 67.67
N ALA A 158 10.03 -42.07 66.57
CA ALA A 158 10.76 -41.99 65.30
C ALA A 158 12.12 -41.27 65.48
N LYS A 159 12.16 -40.24 66.32
CA LYS A 159 13.38 -39.52 66.72
C LYS A 159 14.38 -40.42 67.46
N GLU A 160 13.93 -41.27 68.38
CA GLU A 160 14.80 -42.23 69.08
C GLU A 160 15.36 -43.31 68.15
N LEU A 161 14.66 -43.63 67.06
CA LEU A 161 15.12 -44.57 66.03
C LEU A 161 15.94 -43.91 64.92
N GLY A 162 16.02 -42.58 64.86
CA GLY A 162 16.65 -41.85 63.76
C GLY A 162 15.93 -42.02 62.42
N VAL A 163 14.62 -42.31 62.45
CA VAL A 163 13.78 -42.46 61.24
C VAL A 163 12.82 -41.28 61.09
N ALA A 164 12.39 -41.02 59.86
CA ALA A 164 11.40 -40.01 59.57
C ALA A 164 10.05 -40.36 60.22
N ALA A 165 9.40 -39.38 60.85
CA ALA A 165 8.05 -39.56 61.35
C ALA A 165 7.04 -39.61 60.18
N VAL A 166 6.01 -40.44 60.33
CA VAL A 166 4.92 -40.59 59.36
C VAL A 166 3.66 -39.94 59.93
N SER A 167 2.84 -39.32 59.06
CA SER A 167 1.53 -38.77 59.40
C SER A 167 1.58 -37.53 60.31
N MET A 168 2.48 -36.59 60.02
CA MET A 168 2.57 -35.32 60.76
C MET A 168 1.54 -34.30 60.21
N PRO A 169 0.70 -33.66 61.04
CA PRO A 169 -0.26 -32.68 60.54
C PRO A 169 0.43 -31.37 60.11
N MET A 170 -0.02 -30.79 58.99
CA MET A 170 0.34 -29.45 58.53
C MET A 170 -0.88 -28.55 58.23
N ALA A 171 -2.11 -29.04 58.41
CA ALA A 171 -3.30 -28.20 58.32
C ALA A 171 -3.29 -27.11 59.40
N ASP A 172 -3.79 -25.93 59.07
CA ASP A 172 -3.89 -24.78 60.00
C ASP A 172 -2.51 -24.34 60.57
N THR A 173 -1.44 -24.52 59.80
CA THR A 173 -0.06 -24.15 60.20
C THR A 173 0.70 -23.44 59.08
N ASP A 174 1.81 -22.79 59.44
CA ASP A 174 2.77 -22.22 58.50
C ASP A 174 3.85 -23.23 58.11
N LEU A 175 3.93 -23.54 56.81
CA LEU A 175 4.90 -24.49 56.27
C LEU A 175 6.35 -24.04 56.45
N ASN A 176 6.61 -22.76 56.67
CA ASN A 176 7.95 -22.28 56.99
C ASN A 176 8.48 -22.83 58.34
N ASN A 177 7.58 -23.30 59.21
CA ASN A 177 7.92 -23.88 60.52
C ASN A 177 8.13 -25.40 60.48
N HIS A 178 7.74 -26.09 59.40
CA HIS A 178 7.91 -27.54 59.24
C HIS A 178 9.30 -27.89 58.71
N LYS A 179 10.28 -27.92 59.62
CA LYS A 179 11.71 -28.14 59.30
C LYS A 179 12.24 -29.52 59.67
N GLU A 180 11.48 -30.30 60.44
CA GLU A 180 11.91 -31.63 60.87
C GLU A 180 11.71 -32.66 59.75
N PRO A 181 12.61 -33.64 59.57
CA PRO A 181 12.45 -34.66 58.55
C PRO A 181 11.20 -35.50 58.79
N GLY A 182 10.35 -35.65 57.78
CA GLY A 182 9.08 -36.34 57.95
C GLY A 182 8.17 -36.29 56.75
N PHE A 183 7.10 -37.08 56.85
CA PHE A 183 5.96 -37.07 55.94
C PHE A 183 4.78 -36.38 56.61
N TYR A 184 4.41 -35.23 56.07
CA TYR A 184 3.35 -34.36 56.55
C TYR A 184 2.09 -34.50 55.70
N TRP A 185 0.92 -34.22 56.28
CA TRP A 185 -0.38 -34.22 55.61
C TRP A 185 -1.24 -33.05 56.08
N GLY A 186 -2.04 -32.48 55.18
CA GLY A 186 -2.92 -31.37 55.50
C GLY A 186 -3.99 -31.15 54.43
N SER A 187 -5.01 -30.36 54.75
CA SER A 187 -6.16 -30.14 53.86
C SER A 187 -6.62 -28.68 53.74
N GLN A 188 -6.27 -27.81 54.70
CA GLN A 188 -6.78 -26.44 54.79
C GLN A 188 -5.81 -25.52 55.53
N ASN A 189 -5.90 -24.22 55.23
CA ASN A 189 -5.17 -23.13 55.90
C ASN A 189 -3.66 -23.40 56.06
N MET A 190 -3.05 -24.00 55.04
CA MET A 190 -1.60 -24.24 54.99
C MET A 190 -0.89 -22.97 54.54
N ILE A 191 -0.48 -22.13 55.51
CA ILE A 191 0.17 -20.84 55.24
C ILE A 191 1.53 -21.10 54.58
N ASN A 192 1.89 -20.27 53.58
CA ASN A 192 3.09 -20.43 52.74
C ASN A 192 3.15 -21.74 51.93
N ALA A 193 2.04 -22.45 51.76
CA ALA A 193 1.92 -23.55 50.80
C ALA A 193 1.66 -23.03 49.38
N PRO A 194 2.05 -23.79 48.33
CA PRO A 194 1.74 -23.42 46.95
C PRO A 194 0.24 -23.54 46.66
N ILE A 195 -0.46 -24.39 47.42
CA ILE A 195 -1.92 -24.57 47.40
C ILE A 195 -2.39 -24.58 48.86
N PRO A 196 -2.83 -23.43 49.41
CA PRO A 196 -3.16 -23.31 50.83
C PRO A 196 -4.36 -24.15 51.29
N ASN A 197 -5.29 -24.44 50.37
CA ASN A 197 -6.51 -25.20 50.62
C ASN A 197 -6.64 -26.35 49.62
N GLY A 198 -6.64 -27.58 50.11
CA GLY A 198 -6.65 -28.82 49.32
C GLY A 198 -5.91 -29.94 50.06
N VAL A 199 -6.36 -31.18 49.85
CA VAL A 199 -5.68 -32.35 50.45
C VAL A 199 -4.30 -32.49 49.84
N ALA A 200 -3.26 -32.53 50.67
CA ALA A 200 -1.88 -32.61 50.23
C ALA A 200 -1.01 -33.37 51.23
N ILE A 201 0.11 -33.88 50.71
CA ILE A 201 1.23 -34.40 51.50
C ILE A 201 2.47 -33.54 51.27
N MET A 202 3.35 -33.50 52.26
CA MET A 202 4.64 -32.83 52.12
C MET A 202 5.76 -33.69 52.71
N GLU A 203 6.84 -33.84 51.96
CA GLU A 203 8.07 -34.47 52.41
C GLU A 203 9.06 -33.37 52.82
N VAL A 204 9.64 -33.50 54.00
CA VAL A 204 10.76 -32.67 54.44
C VAL A 204 12.03 -33.49 54.43
N VAL A 205 12.98 -33.10 53.60
CA VAL A 205 14.31 -33.71 53.52
C VAL A 205 15.33 -32.73 54.06
N LYS A 206 15.94 -33.03 55.21
CA LYS A 206 16.89 -32.15 55.93
C LYS A 206 18.32 -32.62 55.72
N TYR A 207 19.21 -31.70 55.34
CA TYR A 207 20.66 -31.91 55.43
C TYR A 207 21.18 -31.43 56.80
N ASN A 208 20.80 -30.21 57.22
CA ASN A 208 21.03 -29.68 58.57
C ASN A 208 19.99 -28.56 58.89
N GLU A 209 20.19 -27.78 59.97
CA GLU A 209 19.25 -26.72 60.38
C GLU A 209 19.05 -25.56 59.38
N ASP A 210 20.01 -25.36 58.48
CA ASP A 210 20.03 -24.26 57.52
C ASP A 210 19.67 -24.69 56.09
N TYR A 211 19.72 -26.00 55.81
CA TYR A 211 19.51 -26.57 54.48
C TYR A 211 18.50 -27.72 54.52
N LEU A 212 17.34 -27.49 53.93
CA LEU A 212 16.30 -28.51 53.77
C LEU A 212 15.46 -28.27 52.52
N LEU A 213 14.89 -29.35 52.01
CA LEU A 213 13.97 -29.36 50.89
C LEU A 213 12.57 -29.71 51.40
N GLN A 214 11.58 -28.98 50.90
CA GLN A 214 10.18 -29.35 51.00
C GLN A 214 9.67 -29.77 49.63
N ARG A 215 9.08 -30.96 49.55
CA ARG A 215 8.34 -31.44 48.39
C ARG A 215 6.88 -31.55 48.76
N PHE A 216 6.03 -30.75 48.14
CA PHE A 216 4.60 -30.71 48.40
C PHE A 216 3.84 -31.33 47.23
N THR A 217 2.97 -32.29 47.49
CA THR A 217 2.16 -32.97 46.46
C THR A 217 0.68 -32.88 46.83
N SER A 218 -0.11 -32.21 46.00
CA SER A 218 -1.56 -32.18 46.15
C SER A 218 -2.16 -33.54 45.79
N LEU A 219 -3.11 -34.06 46.56
CA LEU A 219 -3.73 -35.39 46.36
C LEU A 219 -5.17 -35.35 45.85
N GLY A 220 -5.84 -34.18 45.82
CA GLY A 220 -7.14 -34.08 45.17
C GLY A 220 -8.02 -32.92 45.64
N GLY A 221 -8.59 -32.24 44.65
CA GLY A 221 -9.63 -31.21 44.77
C GLY A 221 -9.90 -30.63 43.38
N ASN A 222 -11.00 -31.07 42.74
CA ASN A 222 -11.62 -30.65 41.46
C ASN A 222 -10.76 -30.27 40.23
N ASN A 223 -9.42 -30.23 40.28
CA ASN A 223 -8.57 -29.76 39.18
C ASN A 223 -7.06 -30.06 39.33
N SER A 224 -6.62 -30.99 40.20
CA SER A 224 -5.19 -31.21 40.49
C SER A 224 -4.73 -32.63 40.20
N ASN A 225 -4.08 -32.82 39.05
CA ASN A 225 -3.36 -34.03 38.65
C ASN A 225 -2.11 -34.25 39.51
N HIS A 226 -2.29 -34.64 40.77
CA HIS A 226 -1.21 -35.01 41.70
C HIS A 226 -0.01 -34.04 41.67
N THR A 227 -0.29 -32.74 41.60
CA THR A 227 0.72 -31.74 41.26
C THR A 227 1.75 -31.61 42.36
N THR A 228 3.01 -31.74 41.97
CA THR A 228 4.15 -31.66 42.89
C THR A 228 4.84 -30.30 42.77
N TYR A 229 5.22 -29.74 43.90
CA TYR A 229 6.00 -28.51 44.02
C TYR A 229 7.21 -28.80 44.90
N ILE A 230 8.33 -28.13 44.62
CA ILE A 230 9.53 -28.19 45.42
C ILE A 230 9.96 -26.78 45.81
N ARG A 231 10.46 -26.63 47.02
CA ARG A 231 11.22 -25.44 47.44
C ARG A 231 12.34 -25.85 48.36
N THR A 232 13.33 -24.98 48.49
CA THR A 232 14.46 -25.17 49.40
C THR A 232 14.53 -24.03 50.40
N CYS A 233 14.91 -24.35 51.64
CA CYS A 233 15.38 -23.36 52.58
C CYS A 233 16.91 -23.32 52.49
N TYR A 234 17.47 -22.15 52.16
CA TYR A 234 18.91 -21.88 52.11
C TYR A 234 19.22 -20.80 53.15
N VAL A 235 19.96 -21.16 54.19
CA VAL A 235 20.38 -20.24 55.27
C VAL A 235 19.18 -19.48 55.85
N LYS A 236 18.14 -20.25 56.21
CA LYS A 236 16.86 -19.76 56.79
C LYS A 236 16.01 -18.87 55.86
N SER A 237 16.39 -18.72 54.59
CA SER A 237 15.56 -18.07 53.57
C SER A 237 14.88 -19.12 52.68
N TRP A 238 13.59 -18.96 52.41
CA TRP A 238 12.83 -19.86 51.54
C TRP A 238 12.90 -19.40 50.10
N SER A 239 13.18 -20.32 49.17
CA SER A 239 12.94 -20.09 47.75
C SER A 239 11.43 -20.04 47.47
N ASP A 240 11.09 -19.48 46.31
CA ASP A 240 9.76 -19.69 45.74
C ASP A 240 9.51 -21.18 45.50
N TRP A 241 8.23 -21.54 45.48
CA TRP A 241 7.80 -22.88 45.09
C TRP A 241 7.93 -23.06 43.58
N VAL A 242 8.65 -24.10 43.18
CA VAL A 242 8.81 -24.50 41.79
C VAL A 242 7.89 -25.68 41.51
N LYS A 243 7.00 -25.53 40.53
CA LYS A 243 6.11 -26.62 40.09
C LYS A 243 6.91 -27.66 39.30
N VAL A 244 6.72 -28.93 39.64
CA VAL A 244 7.28 -30.08 38.90
C VAL A 244 6.25 -30.54 37.88
N TYR A 245 6.65 -30.59 36.61
CA TYR A 245 5.81 -31.06 35.52
C TYR A 245 6.09 -32.53 35.20
N ASP A 246 5.05 -33.24 34.77
CA ASP A 246 5.11 -34.65 34.37
C ASP A 246 4.19 -34.89 33.15
N GLU A 247 3.99 -36.14 32.76
CA GLU A 247 3.18 -36.48 31.59
C GLU A 247 1.70 -36.11 31.72
N ASN A 248 1.17 -36.08 32.94
CA ASN A 248 -0.23 -35.78 33.28
C ASN A 248 -0.43 -34.30 33.65
N ASN A 249 0.61 -33.60 34.06
CA ASN A 249 0.65 -32.16 34.28
C ASN A 249 1.81 -31.59 33.47
N ARG A 250 1.64 -31.53 32.15
CA ARG A 250 2.63 -30.95 31.23
C ARG A 250 2.68 -29.43 31.39
N PRO A 251 3.83 -28.78 31.15
CA PRO A 251 3.88 -27.34 31.13
C PRO A 251 2.99 -26.81 29.99
N THR A 252 2.19 -25.80 30.31
CA THR A 252 1.53 -24.98 29.31
C THR A 252 2.57 -24.10 28.62
N PRO A 253 2.29 -23.56 27.42
CA PRO A 253 3.21 -22.63 26.77
C PRO A 253 3.57 -21.44 27.67
N ILE A 254 2.61 -20.91 28.44
CA ILE A 254 2.88 -19.82 29.39
C ILE A 254 3.84 -20.24 30.50
N ASP A 255 3.78 -21.49 30.98
CA ASP A 255 4.69 -22.02 32.01
C ASP A 255 6.17 -22.03 31.58
N ILE A 256 6.43 -22.03 30.27
CA ILE A 256 7.79 -22.10 29.70
C ILE A 256 8.14 -20.88 28.84
N GLY A 257 7.35 -19.80 28.91
CA GLY A 257 7.57 -18.60 28.09
C GLY A 257 7.39 -18.82 26.58
N ALA A 258 6.69 -19.89 26.18
CA ALA A 258 6.36 -20.19 24.79
C ALA A 258 5.02 -19.58 24.38
N ILE A 259 4.84 -19.38 23.07
CA ILE A 259 3.60 -18.86 22.50
C ILE A 259 2.53 -19.95 22.51
N ALA A 260 1.33 -19.63 23.02
CA ALA A 260 0.21 -20.56 23.03
C ALA A 260 -0.31 -20.88 21.62
N LYS A 261 -0.71 -22.14 21.38
CA LYS A 261 -1.33 -22.58 20.11
C LYS A 261 -2.56 -21.73 19.76
N ILE A 262 -3.35 -21.39 20.78
CA ILE A 262 -4.45 -20.44 20.68
C ILE A 262 -4.08 -19.26 21.57
N PRO A 263 -3.71 -18.11 20.98
CA PRO A 263 -3.35 -16.93 21.77
C PRO A 263 -4.54 -16.44 22.61
N PRO A 264 -4.28 -15.88 23.81
CA PRO A 264 -5.34 -15.32 24.65
C PRO A 264 -6.07 -14.18 23.93
N ARG A 265 -7.38 -14.07 24.19
CA ARG A 265 -8.24 -13.06 23.57
C ARG A 265 -8.22 -11.76 24.39
N LEU A 266 -7.94 -10.64 23.73
CA LEU A 266 -8.01 -9.29 24.26
C LEU A 266 -9.27 -8.59 23.74
N THR A 267 -10.13 -8.20 24.67
CA THR A 267 -11.29 -7.33 24.45
C THR A 267 -11.13 -5.98 25.16
N GLN A 268 -10.15 -5.87 26.06
CA GLN A 268 -9.79 -4.65 26.77
C GLN A 268 -8.93 -3.71 25.92
N ASP A 269 -8.76 -2.47 26.39
CA ASP A 269 -7.97 -1.43 25.72
C ASP A 269 -6.54 -1.89 25.40
N LEU A 270 -6.14 -1.80 24.12
CA LEU A 270 -4.81 -2.20 23.67
C LEU A 270 -3.68 -1.35 24.25
N ASN A 271 -3.96 -0.16 24.78
CA ASN A 271 -2.95 0.62 25.51
C ASN A 271 -2.51 -0.06 26.81
N THR A 272 -3.34 -0.98 27.35
CA THR A 272 -3.01 -1.77 28.54
C THR A 272 -2.31 -3.10 28.21
N ALA A 273 -2.23 -3.47 26.93
CA ALA A 273 -1.60 -4.70 26.48
C ALA A 273 -0.07 -4.52 26.34
N THR A 274 0.62 -4.48 27.48
CA THR A 274 2.07 -4.22 27.58
C THR A 274 2.91 -5.49 27.77
N THR A 275 2.29 -6.59 28.18
CA THR A 275 2.97 -7.89 28.33
C THR A 275 3.36 -8.45 26.97
N SER A 276 4.63 -8.80 26.80
CA SER A 276 5.14 -9.43 25.59
C SER A 276 4.41 -10.73 25.27
N GLY A 277 3.99 -10.92 24.02
CA GLY A 277 3.27 -12.11 23.61
C GLY A 277 2.46 -11.93 22.33
N LEU A 278 1.79 -13.01 21.93
CA LEU A 278 0.81 -13.00 20.84
C LEU A 278 -0.60 -13.06 21.44
N TYR A 279 -1.53 -12.33 20.85
CA TYR A 279 -2.91 -12.20 21.31
C TYR A 279 -3.90 -12.23 20.14
N VAL A 280 -5.13 -12.66 20.40
CA VAL A 280 -6.28 -12.46 19.51
C VAL A 280 -6.98 -11.17 19.93
N VAL A 281 -7.26 -10.27 18.99
CA VAL A 281 -7.99 -9.03 19.29
C VAL A 281 -9.41 -9.12 18.76
N GLU A 282 -10.38 -8.81 19.61
CA GLU A 282 -11.79 -8.69 19.26
C GLU A 282 -12.37 -7.39 19.82
N ARG A 283 -12.64 -6.45 18.91
CA ARG A 283 -13.29 -5.14 19.16
C ARG A 283 -12.70 -4.39 20.36
N ALA A 284 -11.40 -4.53 20.57
CA ALA A 284 -10.68 -3.84 21.64
C ALA A 284 -10.57 -2.32 21.35
N PRO A 285 -10.76 -1.46 22.35
CA PRO A 285 -10.43 -0.03 22.23
C PRO A 285 -8.98 0.19 21.79
N HIS A 286 -8.75 1.27 21.04
CA HIS A 286 -7.45 1.61 20.44
C HIS A 286 -6.84 0.57 19.50
N ALA A 287 -7.61 -0.45 19.07
CA ALA A 287 -7.21 -1.30 17.96
C ALA A 287 -7.38 -0.56 16.61
N PRO A 288 -6.46 -0.74 15.65
CA PRO A 288 -6.57 -0.11 14.33
C PRO A 288 -7.68 -0.76 13.48
N GLN A 289 -8.10 -1.99 13.82
CA GLN A 289 -9.19 -2.74 13.20
C GLN A 289 -9.92 -3.58 14.24
N SER A 290 -11.17 -3.97 13.96
CA SER A 290 -12.00 -4.71 14.92
C SER A 290 -11.54 -6.13 15.22
N TYR A 291 -10.88 -6.82 14.29
CA TYR A 291 -10.46 -8.22 14.47
C TYR A 291 -9.05 -8.45 13.93
N GLY A 292 -8.22 -9.17 14.68
CA GLY A 292 -6.85 -9.45 14.28
C GLY A 292 -6.03 -10.26 15.28
N ARG A 293 -4.73 -10.31 15.02
CA ARG A 293 -3.69 -10.78 15.95
C ARG A 293 -2.83 -9.60 16.37
N LEU A 294 -2.48 -9.54 17.65
CA LEU A 294 -1.58 -8.54 18.19
C LEU A 294 -0.32 -9.24 18.68
N LEU A 295 0.83 -8.85 18.15
CA LEU A 295 2.13 -9.17 18.69
C LEU A 295 2.61 -7.97 19.53
N VAL A 296 2.90 -8.23 20.79
CA VAL A 296 3.46 -7.25 21.74
C VAL A 296 4.91 -7.61 21.99
N LEU A 297 5.81 -6.65 21.80
CA LEU A 297 7.25 -6.80 21.95
C LEU A 297 7.74 -5.75 22.95
N GLY A 298 8.10 -6.19 24.16
CA GLY A 298 8.81 -5.33 25.11
C GLY A 298 10.30 -5.24 24.82
N TRP A 299 10.92 -4.12 25.19
CA TRP A 299 12.38 -3.94 25.11
C TRP A 299 13.12 -4.79 26.16
N ASP A 300 12.56 -4.84 27.37
CA ASP A 300 13.06 -5.61 28.50
C ASP A 300 11.89 -6.19 29.34
N ASN A 301 12.23 -6.86 30.44
CA ASN A 301 11.24 -7.45 31.35
C ASN A 301 10.43 -6.41 32.15
N ASP A 302 10.81 -5.12 32.12
CA ASP A 302 10.17 -4.07 32.93
C ASP A 302 8.95 -3.44 32.22
N GLN A 303 8.50 -4.02 31.11
CA GLN A 303 7.37 -3.52 30.30
C GLN A 303 7.57 -2.08 29.79
N LYS A 304 8.80 -1.71 29.46
CA LYS A 304 9.17 -0.40 28.90
C LYS A 304 9.33 -0.48 27.39
N TRP A 305 9.11 0.65 26.70
CA TRP A 305 9.32 0.77 25.25
C TRP A 305 8.67 -0.36 24.44
N ILE A 306 7.36 -0.49 24.57
CA ILE A 306 6.59 -1.56 23.95
C ILE A 306 6.36 -1.27 22.47
N THR A 307 6.65 -2.24 21.59
CA THR A 307 6.19 -2.23 20.20
C THR A 307 4.98 -3.15 20.05
N GLN A 308 3.94 -2.67 19.39
CA GLN A 308 2.77 -3.44 19.04
C GLN A 308 2.67 -3.58 17.52
N VAL A 309 2.55 -4.83 17.05
CA VAL A 309 2.31 -5.16 15.64
C VAL A 309 0.96 -5.85 15.54
N PHE A 310 0.03 -5.26 14.80
CA PHE A 310 -1.32 -5.77 14.62
C PHE A 310 -1.49 -6.32 13.21
N PHE A 311 -1.93 -7.56 13.09
CA PHE A 311 -2.28 -8.24 11.84
C PHE A 311 -3.80 -8.33 11.73
N SER A 312 -4.40 -7.66 10.74
CA SER A 312 -5.85 -7.73 10.52
C SER A 312 -6.26 -9.08 9.94
N ASP A 313 -7.20 -9.76 10.60
CA ASP A 313 -7.70 -11.08 10.17
C ASP A 313 -8.53 -10.99 8.88
N ILE A 314 -9.20 -9.86 8.65
CA ILE A 314 -10.14 -9.69 7.53
C ILE A 314 -9.44 -9.01 6.36
N GLN A 315 -8.73 -7.92 6.65
CA GLN A 315 -8.16 -7.07 5.61
C GLN A 315 -6.75 -7.51 5.22
N ASN A 316 -6.06 -8.38 5.97
CA ASN A 316 -4.65 -8.73 5.77
C ASN A 316 -3.69 -7.51 5.79
N LYS A 317 -4.12 -6.40 6.40
CA LYS A 317 -3.28 -5.23 6.65
C LYS A 317 -2.46 -5.43 7.91
N VAL A 318 -1.29 -4.83 7.96
CA VAL A 318 -0.40 -4.84 9.12
C VAL A 318 -0.26 -3.41 9.63
N TYR A 319 -0.36 -3.23 10.94
CA TYR A 319 -0.18 -1.95 11.60
C TYR A 319 0.89 -2.07 12.66
N VAL A 320 1.66 -1.00 12.86
CA VAL A 320 2.68 -0.93 13.91
C VAL A 320 2.53 0.36 14.70
N ARG A 321 2.75 0.29 16.01
CA ARG A 321 2.92 1.46 16.87
C ARG A 321 3.90 1.13 17.99
N CYS A 322 4.41 2.16 18.66
CA CYS A 322 5.22 1.98 19.85
C CYS A 322 4.74 2.86 21.00
N SER A 323 5.03 2.42 22.22
CA SER A 323 5.06 3.29 23.37
C SER A 323 6.47 3.82 23.59
N THR A 324 6.60 5.13 23.79
CA THR A 324 7.88 5.82 23.77
C THR A 324 8.40 6.21 25.15
N ASN A 325 7.78 5.72 26.23
CA ASN A 325 8.16 6.05 27.59
C ASN A 325 8.47 4.82 28.46
N THR A 326 9.01 5.07 29.65
CA THR A 326 9.47 4.04 30.60
C THR A 326 8.34 3.39 31.42
N THR A 327 7.08 3.71 31.12
CA THR A 327 5.90 3.17 31.82
C THR A 327 4.84 2.62 30.87
N ALA A 328 5.13 2.60 29.57
CA ALA A 328 4.23 2.18 28.49
C ALA A 328 2.86 2.92 28.45
N THR A 329 2.82 4.19 28.87
CA THR A 329 1.56 4.96 28.99
C THR A 329 1.30 5.92 27.84
N GLU A 330 2.31 6.28 27.05
CA GLU A 330 2.19 7.18 25.89
C GLU A 330 2.41 6.38 24.60
N TRP A 331 1.50 6.49 23.64
CA TRP A 331 1.51 5.68 22.41
C TRP A 331 1.59 6.56 21.17
N THR A 332 2.42 6.16 20.21
CA THR A 332 2.34 6.72 18.86
C THR A 332 1.03 6.32 18.20
N SER A 333 0.60 7.08 17.20
CA SER A 333 -0.46 6.64 16.29
C SER A 333 -0.07 5.33 15.60
N TRP A 334 -1.07 4.52 15.25
CA TRP A 334 -0.86 3.35 14.41
C TRP A 334 -0.41 3.75 13.02
N ALA A 335 0.71 3.18 12.57
CA ALA A 335 1.20 3.30 11.21
C ALA A 335 0.80 2.05 10.41
N GLU A 336 0.09 2.23 9.30
CA GLU A 336 -0.24 1.15 8.36
C GLU A 336 0.99 0.78 7.52
N GLN A 337 1.28 -0.50 7.39
CA GLN A 337 2.32 -1.04 6.50
C GLN A 337 1.72 -1.31 5.12
N TYR A 338 2.24 -0.62 4.11
CA TYR A 338 1.85 -0.85 2.73
C TYR A 338 2.54 -2.07 2.13
N SER A 339 1.89 -2.67 1.12
CA SER A 339 2.35 -3.87 0.42
C SER A 339 1.97 -3.81 -1.06
N THR A 340 2.34 -4.83 -1.84
CA THR A 340 1.92 -4.91 -3.25
C THR A 340 0.40 -5.02 -3.43
N LYS A 341 -0.31 -5.58 -2.44
CA LYS A 341 -1.78 -5.67 -2.41
C LYS A 341 -2.42 -4.40 -1.85
N PHE A 342 -1.82 -3.80 -0.82
CA PHE A 342 -2.28 -2.56 -0.19
C PHE A 342 -1.27 -1.46 -0.50
N LYS A 343 -1.36 -0.91 -1.71
CA LYS A 343 -0.50 0.19 -2.11
C LYS A 343 -0.99 1.49 -1.47
N PRO A 344 -0.09 2.41 -1.10
CA PRO A 344 -0.53 3.75 -0.72
C PRO A 344 -1.25 4.41 -1.90
N THR A 345 -2.29 5.17 -1.60
CA THR A 345 -2.84 6.12 -2.57
C THR A 345 -1.85 7.27 -2.75
N PRO A 346 -1.89 8.00 -3.88
CA PRO A 346 -1.08 9.22 -4.03
C PRO A 346 -1.32 10.21 -2.87
N GLN A 347 -2.56 10.32 -2.39
CA GLN A 347 -2.90 11.13 -1.22
C GLN A 347 -2.17 10.68 0.05
N ASP A 348 -2.07 9.37 0.29
CA ASP A 348 -1.41 8.81 1.48
C ASP A 348 0.08 9.19 1.60
N ILE A 349 0.72 9.49 0.47
CA ILE A 349 2.15 9.84 0.41
C ILE A 349 2.41 11.28 -0.03
N GLY A 350 1.35 12.11 -0.13
CA GLY A 350 1.47 13.50 -0.60
C GLY A 350 1.88 13.63 -2.08
N ALA A 351 1.62 12.61 -2.90
CA ALA A 351 1.85 12.62 -4.34
C ALA A 351 0.58 13.02 -5.12
N LEU A 352 0.78 13.61 -6.30
CA LEU A 352 -0.33 13.93 -7.21
C LEU A 352 -0.82 12.66 -7.94
N PRO A 353 -2.13 12.37 -7.99
CA PRO A 353 -2.64 11.22 -8.73
C PRO A 353 -2.38 11.30 -10.24
N THR A 354 -2.18 10.14 -10.89
CA THR A 354 -2.05 10.07 -12.35
C THR A 354 -3.33 10.45 -13.10
N THR A 355 -4.47 10.43 -12.42
CA THR A 355 -5.77 10.90 -12.93
C THR A 355 -5.94 12.42 -12.84
N GLY A 356 -4.96 13.15 -12.31
CA GLY A 356 -5.05 14.59 -12.04
C GLY A 356 -5.37 14.90 -10.57
N GLY A 357 -5.07 16.14 -10.16
CA GLY A 357 -5.30 16.67 -8.81
C GLY A 357 -4.96 18.16 -8.71
N GLU A 358 -5.11 18.74 -7.52
CA GLU A 358 -4.82 20.16 -7.26
C GLU A 358 -3.43 20.33 -6.65
N LEU A 359 -2.63 21.26 -7.18
CA LEU A 359 -1.38 21.73 -6.58
C LEU A 359 -1.64 23.08 -5.91
N SER A 360 -1.70 23.11 -4.58
CA SER A 360 -1.93 24.35 -3.82
C SER A 360 -0.66 25.20 -3.62
N GLY A 361 0.51 24.65 -3.94
CA GLY A 361 1.81 25.34 -3.87
C GLY A 361 2.41 25.64 -5.26
N HIS A 362 3.49 26.42 -5.29
CA HIS A 362 4.20 26.74 -6.54
C HIS A 362 4.91 25.50 -7.11
N LEU A 363 4.77 25.28 -8.42
CA LEU A 363 5.59 24.33 -9.16
C LEU A 363 6.80 25.07 -9.76
N ILE A 364 8.02 24.75 -9.28
CA ILE A 364 9.27 25.31 -9.82
C ILE A 364 9.98 24.23 -10.64
N MET A 365 10.13 24.47 -11.94
CA MET A 365 10.95 23.63 -12.82
C MET A 365 12.42 24.04 -12.72
N ARG A 366 13.31 23.09 -12.35
CA ARG A 366 14.76 23.35 -12.31
C ARG A 366 15.33 23.54 -13.72
N PRO A 367 16.45 24.27 -13.88
CA PRO A 367 17.13 24.42 -15.17
C PRO A 367 17.37 23.07 -15.86
N GLY A 368 17.11 22.99 -17.16
CA GLY A 368 17.25 21.77 -17.97
C GLY A 368 16.06 20.81 -17.92
N GLN A 369 15.08 21.03 -17.04
CA GLN A 369 13.81 20.31 -17.09
C GLN A 369 12.87 20.95 -18.13
N ARG A 370 12.07 20.12 -18.79
CA ARG A 370 11.15 20.54 -19.85
C ARG A 370 9.77 19.99 -19.58
N PHE A 371 8.75 20.83 -19.75
CA PHE A 371 7.36 20.42 -19.65
C PHE A 371 6.99 19.73 -20.97
N LEU A 372 6.71 18.43 -20.95
CA LEU A 372 6.56 17.62 -22.17
C LEU A 372 5.18 17.74 -22.84
N GLY A 373 4.18 18.30 -22.15
CA GLY A 373 2.87 18.64 -22.74
C GLY A 373 1.71 18.55 -21.74
N ALA A 374 0.67 19.33 -21.99
CA ALA A 374 -0.65 19.17 -21.38
C ALA A 374 -1.53 18.39 -22.36
N TYR A 375 -2.28 17.40 -21.87
CA TYR A 375 -3.20 16.65 -22.71
C TYR A 375 -4.37 17.57 -23.11
N ASN A 376 -4.75 17.54 -24.39
CA ASN A 376 -5.88 18.24 -25.00
C ASN A 376 -5.75 19.76 -25.34
N TYR A 377 -5.24 20.69 -24.50
CA TYR A 377 -5.35 22.14 -24.84
C TYR A 377 -4.27 23.11 -24.28
N GLY A 378 -3.02 22.69 -23.99
CA GLY A 378 -1.94 23.62 -23.61
C GLY A 378 -1.96 24.10 -22.14
N TYR A 379 -1.32 25.25 -21.84
CA TYR A 379 -1.21 25.79 -20.48
C TYR A 379 -2.37 26.78 -20.20
N SER A 380 -3.19 26.45 -19.20
CA SER A 380 -4.27 27.32 -18.71
C SER A 380 -4.06 27.70 -17.25
N CYS A 381 -4.43 28.94 -16.91
CA CYS A 381 -4.60 29.38 -15.54
C CYS A 381 -5.97 30.05 -15.42
N GLN A 382 -6.77 29.62 -14.45
CA GLN A 382 -8.02 30.27 -14.08
C GLN A 382 -7.69 31.56 -13.34
N THR A 383 -8.23 32.70 -13.78
CA THR A 383 -8.13 33.94 -12.99
C THR A 383 -9.14 33.87 -11.83
N LYS A 384 -8.88 34.61 -10.75
CA LYS A 384 -9.64 34.60 -9.47
C LYS A 384 -11.16 34.80 -9.61
N GLU A 385 -11.66 35.24 -10.77
CA GLU A 385 -13.05 35.69 -10.95
C GLU A 385 -13.83 35.00 -12.10
N GLY A 386 -13.36 33.92 -12.72
CA GLY A 386 -14.04 33.33 -13.90
C GLY A 386 -14.07 31.81 -13.99
N THR A 387 -15.13 31.25 -14.57
CA THR A 387 -15.37 29.81 -14.83
C THR A 387 -14.67 29.24 -16.06
N TYR A 388 -13.81 30.03 -16.73
CA TYR A 388 -13.17 29.65 -18.00
C TYR A 388 -11.66 29.89 -17.96
N ASP A 389 -10.93 28.99 -18.61
CA ASP A 389 -9.48 28.87 -18.66
C ASP A 389 -8.89 29.36 -20.00
N TYR A 390 -7.56 29.56 -20.05
CA TYR A 390 -6.61 29.58 -21.21
C TYR A 390 -5.88 30.91 -21.51
N VAL A 391 -4.54 30.83 -21.57
CA VAL A 391 -3.65 31.90 -22.06
C VAL A 391 -2.86 31.48 -23.32
N ILE A 392 -2.44 30.20 -23.47
CA ILE A 392 -1.73 29.71 -24.69
C ILE A 392 -2.10 28.24 -25.00
N TYR A 393 -2.59 27.93 -26.21
CA TYR A 393 -2.79 26.57 -26.71
C TYR A 393 -2.21 26.35 -28.12
N ILE A 394 -1.93 25.09 -28.49
CA ILE A 394 -1.50 24.70 -29.84
C ILE A 394 -2.61 23.89 -30.49
N ASP A 395 -3.06 24.29 -31.68
CA ASP A 395 -4.12 23.59 -32.40
C ASP A 395 -3.60 22.36 -33.18
N ALA A 396 -4.55 21.62 -33.81
CA ALA A 396 -4.24 20.45 -34.61
C ALA A 396 -3.35 20.73 -35.85
N ASP A 397 -3.22 22.01 -36.24
CA ASP A 397 -2.37 22.47 -37.34
C ASP A 397 -0.98 22.94 -36.85
N ASN A 398 -0.64 22.71 -35.58
CA ASN A 398 0.58 23.18 -34.90
C ASN A 398 0.71 24.71 -34.79
N LYS A 399 -0.40 25.46 -34.77
CA LYS A 399 -0.38 26.92 -34.55
C LYS A 399 -0.55 27.25 -33.09
N VAL A 400 0.25 28.19 -32.60
CA VAL A 400 0.13 28.73 -31.23
C VAL A 400 -0.94 29.80 -31.22
N HIS A 401 -2.01 29.57 -30.47
CA HIS A 401 -3.07 30.53 -30.17
C HIS A 401 -2.84 31.11 -28.78
N VAL A 402 -2.95 32.44 -28.68
CA VAL A 402 -2.92 33.17 -27.42
C VAL A 402 -4.28 33.86 -27.29
N GLY A 403 -4.96 33.74 -26.14
CA GLY A 403 -6.31 34.32 -25.91
C GLY A 403 -7.51 33.37 -26.13
N TYR A 404 -8.72 33.84 -25.79
CA TYR A 404 -9.98 33.06 -25.78
C TYR A 404 -11.15 33.79 -26.47
N ASP A 405 -12.04 33.03 -27.13
CA ASP A 405 -13.39 33.42 -27.61
C ASP A 405 -13.45 34.74 -28.39
N GLY A 406 -12.55 34.88 -29.38
CA GLY A 406 -12.49 36.07 -30.24
C GLY A 406 -12.11 37.36 -29.51
N ARG A 407 -11.74 37.29 -28.21
CA ARG A 407 -11.20 38.43 -27.48
C ARG A 407 -9.75 38.65 -27.91
N PRO A 408 -9.38 39.87 -28.32
CA PRO A 408 -8.01 40.16 -28.71
C PRO A 408 -7.08 39.99 -27.50
N VAL A 409 -5.92 39.38 -27.73
CA VAL A 409 -4.82 39.41 -26.77
C VAL A 409 -4.34 40.84 -26.66
N LYS A 410 -4.51 41.44 -25.50
CA LYS A 410 -3.94 42.76 -25.20
C LYS A 410 -2.48 42.57 -24.82
N ILE A 411 -1.57 42.77 -25.77
CA ILE A 411 -0.13 42.86 -25.49
C ILE A 411 0.17 44.33 -25.21
N ASP A 412 0.09 44.74 -23.94
CA ASP A 412 0.43 46.10 -23.48
C ASP A 412 1.96 46.31 -23.47
N SER A 413 2.60 46.27 -24.64
CA SER A 413 4.04 46.48 -24.79
C SER A 413 4.36 47.29 -26.03
N ILE A 414 5.21 48.32 -25.89
CA ILE A 414 5.69 49.15 -27.00
C ILE A 414 6.72 48.42 -27.89
N ASP A 415 7.22 47.27 -27.42
CA ASP A 415 8.36 46.55 -27.99
C ASP A 415 7.96 45.32 -28.81
N ILE A 416 6.71 45.28 -29.29
CA ILE A 416 6.28 44.22 -30.20
C ILE A 416 7.04 44.37 -31.52
N VAL A 417 7.89 43.39 -31.82
CA VAL A 417 8.66 43.31 -33.06
C VAL A 417 8.24 42.08 -33.86
N ASN A 418 8.35 42.16 -35.18
CA ASN A 418 8.18 40.99 -36.04
C ASN A 418 9.39 40.04 -35.95
N LYS A 419 9.34 38.90 -36.65
CA LYS A 419 10.41 37.89 -36.70
C LYS A 419 11.80 38.41 -37.12
N ASN A 420 11.87 39.62 -37.68
CA ASN A 420 13.10 40.27 -38.12
C ASN A 420 13.49 41.46 -37.20
N ASN A 421 12.98 41.50 -35.96
CA ASN A 421 13.16 42.59 -35.00
C ASN A 421 12.70 43.98 -35.48
N LYS A 422 11.78 44.06 -36.46
CA LYS A 422 11.20 45.36 -36.87
C LYS A 422 9.99 45.69 -36.01
N LYS A 423 9.92 46.94 -35.54
CA LYS A 423 8.76 47.46 -34.78
C LYS A 423 7.46 47.24 -35.56
N ILE A 424 6.43 46.77 -34.86
CA ILE A 424 5.07 46.70 -35.36
C ILE A 424 4.29 47.87 -34.79
N TYR A 425 3.73 48.70 -35.67
CA TYR A 425 2.95 49.87 -35.26
C TYR A 425 1.48 49.52 -35.06
N HIS A 426 0.86 50.05 -34.00
CA HIS A 426 -0.55 49.89 -33.64
C HIS A 426 -1.11 51.20 -33.05
N GLU A 427 -2.37 51.23 -32.62
CA GLU A 427 -3.02 52.47 -32.15
C GLU A 427 -2.29 53.13 -30.96
N ASP A 428 -1.70 52.34 -30.06
CA ASP A 428 -0.91 52.83 -28.92
C ASP A 428 0.59 53.00 -29.23
N ASN A 429 1.04 52.60 -30.43
CA ASN A 429 2.43 52.75 -30.91
C ASN A 429 2.39 53.16 -32.39
N LYS A 430 1.94 54.39 -32.67
CA LYS A 430 1.82 54.92 -34.03
C LYS A 430 3.19 55.31 -34.60
N PRO A 431 3.45 55.12 -35.91
CA PRO A 431 4.71 55.54 -36.51
C PRO A 431 4.80 57.07 -36.56
N THR A 432 6.01 57.60 -36.41
CA THR A 432 6.31 58.99 -36.76
C THR A 432 6.42 59.13 -38.28
N ALA A 433 6.31 60.36 -38.81
CA ALA A 433 6.50 60.60 -40.26
C ALA A 433 7.88 60.09 -40.74
N ALA A 434 8.91 60.24 -39.90
CA ALA A 434 10.26 59.72 -40.17
C ALA A 434 10.28 58.18 -40.26
N ASP A 435 9.53 57.48 -39.42
CA ASP A 435 9.50 56.01 -39.37
C ASP A 435 8.96 55.36 -40.65
N VAL A 436 8.14 56.09 -41.41
CA VAL A 436 7.54 55.61 -42.68
C VAL A 436 8.09 56.32 -43.92
N GLY A 437 9.13 57.13 -43.76
CA GLY A 437 9.72 57.92 -44.86
C GLY A 437 8.78 59.01 -45.41
N ALA A 438 7.77 59.42 -44.65
CA ALA A 438 6.89 60.52 -44.99
C ALA A 438 7.49 61.86 -44.55
N SER A 439 7.26 62.89 -45.35
CA SER A 439 7.74 64.23 -45.05
C SER A 439 6.91 64.85 -43.91
N PRO A 440 7.52 65.46 -42.88
CA PRO A 440 6.79 65.99 -41.73
C PRO A 440 5.86 67.13 -42.13
N THR A 441 4.81 67.39 -41.33
CA THR A 441 3.77 68.39 -41.60
C THR A 441 4.29 69.85 -41.65
N ASN A 442 5.57 70.08 -41.36
CA ASN A 442 6.24 71.38 -41.46
C ASN A 442 7.13 71.54 -42.69
N HIS A 443 7.08 70.63 -43.68
CA HIS A 443 7.81 70.83 -44.93
C HIS A 443 7.01 71.73 -45.90
N ASN A 444 7.66 72.76 -46.46
CA ASN A 444 7.13 73.56 -47.56
C ASN A 444 8.09 73.48 -48.76
N HIS A 445 7.54 73.39 -49.98
CA HIS A 445 8.31 73.29 -51.22
C HIS A 445 8.96 74.63 -51.65
N ASP A 446 8.72 75.71 -50.91
CA ASP A 446 9.15 77.08 -51.24
C ASP A 446 10.65 77.33 -51.15
N SER A 447 11.36 76.57 -50.33
CA SER A 447 12.80 76.82 -50.06
C SER A 447 13.73 76.39 -51.21
N VAL A 448 13.25 75.64 -52.19
CA VAL A 448 14.04 75.22 -53.37
C VAL A 448 13.94 76.23 -54.51
N TYR A 449 12.88 77.04 -54.59
CA TYR A 449 12.67 77.95 -55.74
C TYR A 449 12.75 79.44 -55.41
N LEU A 450 12.59 79.88 -54.15
CA LEU A 450 12.72 81.29 -53.79
C LEU A 450 13.48 81.45 -52.46
N GLY A 451 14.74 81.89 -52.56
CA GLY A 451 15.57 82.25 -51.41
C GLY A 451 14.92 83.35 -50.55
N LYS A 452 15.09 83.26 -49.23
CA LYS A 452 14.33 83.90 -48.14
C LYS A 452 14.31 85.45 -48.07
N THR A 453 14.58 86.20 -49.14
CA THR A 453 14.63 87.68 -49.09
C THR A 453 14.12 88.42 -50.32
N ALA A 454 13.48 87.78 -51.30
CA ALA A 454 12.96 88.46 -52.49
C ALA A 454 11.43 88.53 -52.53
N THR A 455 10.86 89.74 -52.44
CA THR A 455 9.44 90.01 -52.71
C THR A 455 9.18 90.14 -54.22
N ALA A 456 8.08 89.55 -54.68
CA ALA A 456 7.64 89.52 -56.06
C ALA A 456 7.21 90.91 -56.57
N ALA A 457 8.16 91.70 -57.09
CA ALA A 457 7.88 92.88 -57.90
C ALA A 457 9.04 93.16 -58.85
N ASN A 458 9.09 92.43 -59.98
CA ASN A 458 9.65 92.92 -61.24
C ASN A 458 9.50 91.85 -62.33
N SER A 459 8.39 91.90 -63.06
CA SER A 459 8.11 91.10 -64.26
C SER A 459 9.00 91.48 -65.46
N ASN A 460 9.90 92.45 -65.34
CA ASN A 460 10.78 92.93 -66.41
C ASN A 460 12.00 92.04 -66.73
N LYS A 461 12.07 90.81 -66.20
CA LYS A 461 13.16 89.85 -66.52
C LYS A 461 12.72 88.61 -67.31
N LEU A 462 11.44 88.53 -67.69
CA LEU A 462 10.98 87.55 -68.68
C LEU A 462 10.93 88.21 -70.06
N ALA A 463 12.10 88.22 -70.69
CA ALA A 463 12.37 88.44 -72.12
C ALA A 463 11.21 88.94 -73.01
N ASN A 464 10.94 90.25 -73.06
CA ASN A 464 10.24 90.92 -74.17
C ASN A 464 8.93 90.27 -74.70
N MET A 465 8.21 89.51 -73.89
CA MET A 465 6.90 88.97 -74.27
C MET A 465 5.83 89.92 -73.75
N GLY A 466 5.19 90.64 -74.67
CA GLY A 466 4.22 91.69 -74.40
C GLY A 466 3.07 91.25 -73.49
N LEU A 467 2.50 92.24 -72.80
CA LEU A 467 1.34 92.10 -71.93
C LEU A 467 0.20 91.35 -72.64
N TYR A 468 -0.41 90.42 -71.91
CA TYR A 468 -1.56 89.63 -72.33
C TYR A 468 -2.72 90.54 -72.78
N ASP A 469 -3.06 90.50 -74.07
CA ASP A 469 -4.26 91.09 -74.66
C ASP A 469 -5.33 90.01 -74.81
N SER A 470 -6.45 90.18 -74.10
CA SER A 470 -7.58 89.25 -74.08
C SER A 470 -8.27 89.08 -75.45
N SER A 471 -7.93 89.89 -76.45
CA SER A 471 -8.48 89.80 -77.80
C SER A 471 -7.55 89.17 -78.85
N LYS A 472 -6.26 88.92 -78.53
CA LYS A 472 -5.28 88.37 -79.49
C LYS A 472 -4.32 87.29 -78.97
N GLY A 473 -4.35 86.95 -77.67
CA GLY A 473 -3.48 85.90 -77.10
C GLY A 473 -1.99 86.30 -77.07
N ILE A 474 -1.13 85.40 -76.58
CA ILE A 474 0.31 85.65 -76.40
C ILE A 474 1.03 85.47 -77.74
N GLN A 475 1.71 86.53 -78.21
CA GLN A 475 2.45 86.51 -79.46
C GLN A 475 3.69 85.59 -79.35
N GLY A 476 3.77 84.56 -80.21
CA GLY A 476 4.97 83.71 -80.37
C GLY A 476 4.93 82.34 -79.67
N ILE A 477 3.85 82.00 -78.96
CA ILE A 477 3.61 80.64 -78.47
C ILE A 477 2.31 80.14 -79.09
N PRO A 478 2.33 79.01 -79.82
CA PRO A 478 1.13 78.41 -80.39
C PRO A 478 0.14 78.06 -79.28
N ASN A 479 -1.10 78.53 -79.43
CA ASN A 479 -2.14 78.28 -78.45
C ASN A 479 -2.61 76.83 -78.56
N VAL A 480 -2.58 76.10 -77.44
CA VAL A 480 -3.16 74.75 -77.36
C VAL A 480 -4.50 74.90 -76.66
N GLY A 481 -5.60 74.63 -77.39
CA GLY A 481 -6.95 74.69 -76.85
C GLY A 481 -7.18 73.67 -75.73
N ASN A 482 -8.28 73.81 -75.00
CA ASN A 482 -8.69 72.84 -73.96
C ASN A 482 -8.95 71.43 -74.49
N ASP A 483 -9.02 71.26 -75.81
CA ASP A 483 -9.12 69.99 -76.53
C ASP A 483 -7.74 69.38 -76.85
N GLY A 484 -6.64 70.04 -76.48
CA GLY A 484 -5.28 69.59 -76.74
C GLY A 484 -4.80 69.82 -78.16
N VAL A 485 -5.55 70.59 -78.98
CA VAL A 485 -5.21 70.88 -80.37
C VAL A 485 -4.41 72.18 -80.44
N MET A 486 -3.26 72.12 -81.11
CA MET A 486 -2.42 73.27 -81.42
C MET A 486 -2.87 73.88 -82.75
N GLU A 487 -3.54 75.02 -82.70
CA GLU A 487 -3.92 75.74 -83.91
C GLU A 487 -2.72 76.54 -84.44
N VAL A 488 -2.10 76.01 -85.49
CA VAL A 488 -1.10 76.70 -86.31
C VAL A 488 -1.85 77.47 -87.41
N GLY A 489 -1.47 78.72 -87.66
CA GLY A 489 -2.12 79.58 -88.66
C GLY A 489 -2.02 79.03 -90.10
N ARG A 490 -2.43 79.84 -91.09
CA ARG A 490 -2.51 79.44 -92.52
C ARG A 490 -1.25 78.77 -93.09
N MET A 491 -0.06 79.14 -92.59
CA MET A 491 1.24 78.71 -93.11
C MET A 491 2.18 78.28 -91.98
N ILE A 492 2.99 77.25 -92.25
CA ILE A 492 4.18 76.89 -91.47
C ILE A 492 5.39 76.99 -92.39
N ASP A 493 6.36 77.83 -92.01
CA ASP A 493 7.58 78.09 -92.75
C ASP A 493 8.79 77.42 -92.11
N PHE A 494 9.61 76.81 -92.94
CA PHE A 494 10.90 76.24 -92.57
C PHE A 494 12.01 77.00 -93.31
N HIS A 495 13.01 77.47 -92.55
CA HIS A 495 14.18 78.16 -93.08
C HIS A 495 15.43 77.29 -92.89
N GLU A 496 16.31 77.30 -93.88
CA GLU A 496 17.67 76.81 -93.70
C GLU A 496 18.49 77.86 -92.93
N ALA A 497 19.45 77.40 -92.12
CA ALA A 497 20.30 78.29 -91.36
C ALA A 497 21.13 79.19 -92.29
N GLY A 498 21.08 80.51 -92.07
CA GLY A 498 21.90 81.50 -92.80
C GLY A 498 21.30 82.04 -94.10
N THR A 499 20.01 81.80 -94.38
CA THR A 499 19.34 82.40 -95.55
C THR A 499 18.51 83.63 -95.18
N ASN A 500 18.41 84.59 -96.11
CA ASN A 500 17.51 85.75 -95.99
C ASN A 500 16.17 85.52 -96.72
N LYS A 501 15.83 84.26 -97.05
CA LYS A 501 14.56 83.94 -97.72
C LYS A 501 13.42 83.91 -96.70
N ASP A 502 12.24 84.37 -97.13
CA ASP A 502 10.99 84.30 -96.35
C ASP A 502 10.59 82.85 -96.02
N PHE A 503 10.99 81.87 -96.84
CA PHE A 503 10.95 80.45 -96.51
C PHE A 503 11.84 79.65 -97.47
N ASN A 504 12.37 78.51 -97.01
CA ASN A 504 12.99 77.49 -97.86
C ASN A 504 11.97 76.42 -98.23
N THR A 505 11.14 76.01 -97.27
CA THR A 505 10.01 75.08 -97.46
C THR A 505 8.77 75.59 -96.74
N ARG A 506 7.58 75.52 -97.36
CA ARG A 506 6.30 75.94 -96.76
C ARG A 506 5.23 74.86 -96.85
N LEU A 507 4.54 74.63 -95.73
CA LEU A 507 3.26 73.95 -95.65
C LEU A 507 2.16 75.01 -95.52
N GLU A 508 1.24 75.08 -96.48
CA GLU A 508 0.13 76.05 -96.46
C GLU A 508 -1.22 75.36 -96.61
N SER A 509 -2.18 75.75 -95.76
CA SER A 509 -3.59 75.46 -96.00
C SER A 509 -4.19 76.53 -96.91
N ILE A 510 -4.53 76.18 -98.16
CA ILE A 510 -5.14 77.08 -99.14
C ILE A 510 -6.23 76.36 -99.94
N ASN A 511 -7.38 77.02 -100.14
CA ASN A 511 -8.51 76.49 -100.92
C ASN A 511 -9.00 75.09 -100.47
N GLY A 512 -8.95 74.80 -99.17
CA GLY A 512 -9.39 73.51 -98.61
C GLY A 512 -8.41 72.35 -98.83
N ALA A 513 -7.19 72.61 -99.31
CA ALA A 513 -6.13 71.62 -99.47
C ALA A 513 -4.85 72.03 -98.72
N LEU A 514 -4.12 71.03 -98.22
CA LEU A 514 -2.75 71.23 -97.73
C LEU A 514 -1.80 71.26 -98.93
N LYS A 515 -1.28 72.44 -99.24
CA LYS A 515 -0.31 72.66 -100.30
C LYS A 515 1.10 72.67 -99.73
N CYS A 516 1.98 71.90 -100.37
CA CYS A 516 3.41 71.91 -100.07
C CYS A 516 4.10 72.66 -101.21
N TRP A 517 4.86 73.69 -100.89
CA TRP A 517 5.43 74.61 -101.89
C TRP A 517 6.74 74.12 -102.50
N GLN A 518 7.29 73.00 -102.01
CA GLN A 518 8.53 72.36 -102.46
C GLN A 518 8.33 70.85 -102.51
N ASP A 519 9.15 70.17 -103.33
CA ASP A 519 9.12 68.72 -103.48
C ASP A 519 9.58 68.00 -102.21
N PHE A 520 8.86 66.95 -101.80
CA PHE A 520 9.33 66.03 -100.76
C PHE A 520 10.31 65.03 -101.36
N SER A 521 11.55 65.00 -100.85
CA SER A 521 12.47 63.89 -101.09
C SER A 521 12.67 63.10 -99.80
N ALA A 522 12.38 61.80 -99.83
CA ALA A 522 12.67 60.89 -98.72
C ALA A 522 13.10 59.52 -99.27
N ILE A 523 14.08 58.90 -98.62
CA ILE A 523 14.64 57.58 -98.98
C ILE A 523 13.67 56.39 -98.79
N SER A 524 12.47 56.65 -98.25
CA SER A 524 11.40 55.66 -98.00
C SER A 524 10.01 56.31 -98.12
N LEU A 525 9.72 56.99 -99.23
CA LEU A 525 8.39 57.57 -99.47
C LEU A 525 7.44 56.49 -100.04
N TRP A 526 6.39 56.10 -99.31
CA TRP A 526 5.36 55.19 -99.80
C TRP A 526 4.14 56.01 -100.26
N ALA A 527 3.94 56.14 -101.57
CA ALA A 527 2.70 56.70 -102.12
C ALA A 527 1.70 55.57 -102.38
N GLN A 528 0.69 55.42 -101.51
CA GLN A 528 -0.44 54.51 -101.76
C GLN A 528 -1.34 55.12 -102.83
N LYS A 529 -1.29 54.60 -104.07
CA LYS A 529 -2.28 54.89 -105.11
C LYS A 529 -3.51 54.01 -104.88
N TYR A 530 -4.58 54.60 -104.35
CA TYR A 530 -5.89 53.95 -104.29
C TYR A 530 -6.62 54.14 -105.63
N LEU A 531 -7.15 53.05 -106.21
CA LEU A 531 -8.19 53.13 -107.23
C LEU A 531 -9.53 52.92 -106.52
N ARG A 532 -10.34 53.98 -106.39
CA ARG A 532 -11.75 53.82 -106.00
C ARG A 532 -12.52 53.29 -107.21
N ILE A 533 -13.28 52.22 -107.01
CA ILE A 533 -14.32 51.78 -107.93
C ILE A 533 -15.63 52.02 -107.20
N ASN A 534 -16.43 52.98 -107.67
CA ASN A 534 -17.78 53.18 -107.15
C ASN A 534 -18.66 52.02 -107.61
N ASP A 535 -19.51 51.49 -106.73
CA ASP A 535 -20.55 50.54 -107.15
C ASP A 535 -21.60 51.23 -108.05
N TRP A 536 -22.44 50.44 -108.72
CA TRP A 536 -23.49 50.93 -109.62
C TRP A 536 -24.70 51.56 -108.86
N TYR A 537 -24.73 51.53 -107.52
CA TYR A 537 -25.89 51.93 -106.71
C TYR A 537 -25.63 53.00 -105.62
N GLY A 538 -24.42 53.58 -105.55
CA GLY A 538 -24.12 54.69 -104.65
C GLY A 538 -24.02 54.32 -103.17
N GLY A 539 -23.68 53.07 -102.85
CA GLY A 539 -23.44 52.61 -101.48
C GLY A 539 -22.09 53.09 -100.89
N SER A 540 -21.99 53.21 -99.57
CA SER A 540 -20.87 53.84 -98.84
C SER A 540 -19.70 52.90 -98.47
N GLU A 541 -19.54 51.76 -99.13
CA GLU A 541 -18.41 50.85 -98.87
C GLU A 541 -17.44 50.79 -100.07
N ASP A 542 -16.26 51.38 -99.90
CA ASP A 542 -15.17 51.33 -100.88
C ASP A 542 -14.56 49.91 -100.90
N GLY A 543 -14.86 49.13 -101.94
CA GLY A 543 -14.13 47.90 -102.26
C GLY A 543 -12.71 48.23 -102.72
N ARG A 544 -11.68 47.79 -101.97
CA ARG A 544 -10.28 48.11 -102.28
C ARG A 544 -9.56 46.94 -102.89
N PHE A 545 -8.85 47.23 -103.97
CA PHE A 545 -7.95 46.29 -104.63
C PHE A 545 -6.52 46.79 -104.48
N TYR A 546 -5.64 46.00 -103.87
CA TYR A 546 -4.23 46.38 -103.76
C TYR A 546 -3.30 45.21 -104.04
N TYR A 547 -2.18 45.54 -104.70
CA TYR A 547 -1.11 44.60 -104.98
C TYR A 547 -0.07 44.69 -103.87
N LYS A 548 0.11 43.60 -103.12
CA LYS A 548 1.19 43.53 -102.14
C LYS A 548 2.45 43.03 -102.85
N GLN A 549 3.44 43.93 -103.00
CA GLN A 549 4.67 43.65 -103.74
C GLN A 549 5.47 42.48 -103.13
N GLU A 550 5.41 42.35 -101.80
CA GLU A 550 5.87 41.18 -101.07
C GLU A 550 4.89 40.01 -101.25
N GLY A 551 5.37 38.89 -101.81
CA GLY A 551 4.56 37.72 -102.11
C GLY A 551 3.79 37.77 -103.44
N LYS A 552 3.83 38.91 -104.15
CA LYS A 552 3.19 39.10 -105.46
C LYS A 552 1.70 38.74 -105.50
N GLN A 553 0.99 38.88 -104.38
CA GLN A 553 -0.42 38.51 -104.26
C GLN A 553 -1.34 39.72 -104.41
N LEU A 554 -2.46 39.47 -105.05
CA LEU A 554 -3.55 40.40 -105.27
C LEU A 554 -4.51 40.30 -104.08
N ARG A 555 -4.80 41.41 -103.39
CA ARG A 555 -5.66 41.42 -102.20
C ARG A 555 -6.88 42.32 -102.39
N THR A 556 -7.98 41.88 -101.78
CA THR A 556 -9.25 42.62 -101.74
C THR A 556 -9.62 42.92 -100.30
N GLU A 557 -10.10 44.14 -100.04
CA GLU A 557 -10.68 44.57 -98.76
C GLU A 557 -12.09 45.08 -99.05
N ASN A 558 -13.07 44.68 -98.24
CA ASN A 558 -14.50 45.03 -98.44
C ASN A 558 -15.09 44.56 -99.79
N ILE A 559 -14.60 43.45 -100.34
CA ILE A 559 -15.23 42.73 -101.47
C ILE A 559 -15.68 41.36 -100.96
N GLU A 560 -16.99 41.11 -100.88
CA GLU A 560 -17.54 39.87 -100.31
C GLU A 560 -17.38 38.65 -101.22
N THR A 561 -17.55 38.79 -102.54
CA THR A 561 -17.32 37.73 -103.53
C THR A 561 -16.61 38.26 -104.76
N LEU A 562 -15.58 37.55 -105.23
CA LEU A 562 -14.88 37.84 -106.48
C LEU A 562 -15.38 36.88 -107.56
N TYR A 563 -16.01 37.42 -108.60
CA TYR A 563 -16.50 36.66 -109.76
C TYR A 563 -15.54 36.82 -110.94
N VAL A 564 -15.15 35.70 -111.57
CA VAL A 564 -14.42 35.70 -112.84
C VAL A 564 -15.23 34.85 -113.82
N ASN A 565 -15.63 35.42 -114.96
CA ASN A 565 -16.52 34.78 -115.95
C ASN A 565 -17.81 34.19 -115.38
N GLY A 566 -18.38 34.84 -114.36
CA GLY A 566 -19.71 34.49 -113.82
C GLY A 566 -19.73 33.40 -112.74
N SER A 567 -18.59 33.06 -112.12
CA SER A 567 -18.55 32.12 -110.98
C SER A 567 -17.67 32.63 -109.84
N ALA A 568 -18.10 32.39 -108.59
CA ALA A 568 -17.45 32.92 -107.38
C ALA A 568 -16.22 32.10 -106.96
N VAL A 569 -15.16 32.79 -106.56
CA VAL A 569 -13.95 32.20 -105.95
C VAL A 569 -14.11 32.18 -104.43
N ALA A 570 -13.85 31.03 -103.79
CA ALA A 570 -14.18 30.83 -102.37
C ALA A 570 -13.28 31.59 -101.39
N LYS A 571 -13.93 32.31 -100.47
CA LYS A 571 -13.37 32.93 -99.26
C LYS A 571 -13.57 31.94 -98.10
N GLY A 572 -12.54 31.62 -97.34
CA GLY A 572 -12.59 30.59 -96.29
C GLY A 572 -13.41 30.98 -95.04
N ASP A 573 -14.72 31.17 -95.19
CA ASP A 573 -15.66 31.62 -94.15
C ASP A 573 -16.48 30.46 -93.55
N TYR A 574 -16.99 30.64 -92.33
CA TYR A 574 -17.89 29.68 -91.65
C TYR A 574 -19.16 30.37 -91.12
N TRP A 575 -20.24 29.61 -90.94
CA TRP A 575 -21.49 30.07 -90.32
C TRP A 575 -22.13 29.01 -89.42
N ASP A 576 -22.92 29.45 -88.44
CA ASP A 576 -23.69 28.57 -87.55
C ASP A 576 -25.13 28.41 -88.07
N VAL A 577 -25.66 27.18 -88.02
CA VAL A 577 -27.05 26.83 -88.35
C VAL A 577 -27.74 26.37 -87.06
N GLY A 578 -28.41 27.33 -86.42
CA GLY A 578 -29.01 27.14 -85.10
C GLY A 578 -27.98 26.95 -83.98
N GLU A 579 -28.44 26.58 -82.78
CA GLU A 579 -27.56 26.40 -81.62
C GLU A 579 -26.71 25.12 -81.69
N SER A 580 -26.96 24.27 -82.69
CA SER A 580 -26.47 22.89 -82.76
C SER A 580 -25.63 22.54 -83.97
N THR A 581 -25.42 23.44 -84.94
CA THR A 581 -24.67 23.11 -86.16
C THR A 581 -23.76 24.26 -86.59
N ARG A 582 -22.56 23.96 -87.08
CA ARG A 582 -21.58 24.88 -87.67
C ARG A 582 -21.14 24.37 -89.04
N VAL A 583 -21.09 25.23 -90.04
CA VAL A 583 -20.74 24.91 -91.44
C VAL A 583 -19.58 25.79 -91.90
N PHE A 584 -18.55 25.19 -92.50
CA PHE A 584 -17.41 25.88 -93.10
C PHE A 584 -17.47 25.77 -94.63
N ASN A 585 -17.34 26.89 -95.34
CA ASN A 585 -17.32 26.92 -96.79
C ASN A 585 -15.93 26.58 -97.32
N LEU A 586 -15.81 25.48 -98.06
CA LEU A 586 -14.54 25.08 -98.68
C LEU A 586 -14.49 25.46 -100.17
N GLY A 587 -15.57 26.07 -100.70
CA GLY A 587 -15.70 26.44 -102.10
C GLY A 587 -16.32 25.36 -102.98
N GLY A 588 -16.88 25.76 -104.14
CA GLY A 588 -17.38 24.84 -105.16
C GLY A 588 -18.54 23.93 -104.73
N GLY A 589 -19.39 24.38 -103.78
CA GLY A 589 -20.48 23.58 -103.21
C GLY A 589 -20.04 22.67 -102.05
N LEU A 590 -18.74 22.55 -101.76
CA LEU A 590 -18.24 21.71 -100.67
C LEU A 590 -18.35 22.42 -99.31
N ARG A 591 -18.78 21.69 -98.29
CA ARG A 591 -19.00 22.14 -96.92
C ARG A 591 -18.38 21.16 -95.92
N LEU A 592 -17.76 21.68 -94.86
CA LEU A 592 -17.44 20.91 -93.67
C LEU A 592 -18.43 21.28 -92.57
N VAL A 593 -19.18 20.32 -92.05
CA VAL A 593 -20.27 20.54 -91.10
C VAL A 593 -19.98 19.85 -89.78
N ARG A 594 -20.16 20.55 -88.66
CA ARG A 594 -20.13 19.99 -87.31
C ARG A 594 -21.48 20.21 -86.65
N GLN A 595 -22.12 19.15 -86.18
CA GLN A 595 -23.44 19.15 -85.57
C GLN A 595 -23.39 18.50 -84.18
N TRP A 596 -24.05 19.07 -83.18
CA TRP A 596 -24.19 18.51 -81.84
C TRP A 596 -25.65 18.35 -81.41
N ILE A 597 -26.07 17.15 -81.04
CA ILE A 597 -27.48 16.79 -80.80
C ILE A 597 -27.64 16.28 -79.37
N GLY A 598 -28.47 16.94 -78.58
CA GLY A 598 -28.87 16.49 -77.26
C GLY A 598 -30.02 15.47 -77.34
N THR A 599 -29.90 14.33 -76.67
CA THR A 599 -30.99 13.38 -76.49
C THR A 599 -31.75 13.76 -75.22
N ASN A 600 -33.04 14.09 -75.34
CA ASN A 600 -33.88 14.40 -74.17
C ASN A 600 -34.17 13.19 -73.27
N ALA A 601 -33.66 12.00 -73.61
CA ALA A 601 -33.81 10.77 -72.83
C ALA A 601 -32.63 10.56 -71.87
N SER A 602 -32.91 10.26 -70.61
CA SER A 602 -31.92 9.78 -69.64
C SER A 602 -31.52 8.35 -69.96
N ASN A 603 -30.23 8.07 -70.11
CA ASN A 603 -29.74 6.73 -70.47
C ASN A 603 -29.99 5.72 -69.31
N SER A 604 -30.53 4.54 -69.62
CA SER A 604 -30.81 3.45 -68.67
C SER A 604 -29.62 2.52 -68.40
N ALA A 605 -28.38 2.97 -68.66
CA ALA A 605 -27.14 2.20 -68.64
C ALA A 605 -26.92 1.25 -69.84
N GLY A 606 -27.94 1.02 -70.68
CA GLY A 606 -27.89 0.10 -71.83
C GLY A 606 -27.47 0.70 -73.17
N GLY A 607 -27.24 2.02 -73.24
CA GLY A 607 -26.95 2.74 -74.50
C GLY A 607 -28.19 3.45 -75.06
N VAL A 608 -27.96 4.49 -75.85
CA VAL A 608 -29.03 5.27 -76.51
C VAL A 608 -28.87 5.16 -78.02
N SER A 609 -29.90 4.66 -78.70
CA SER A 609 -29.98 4.70 -80.15
C SER A 609 -30.38 6.10 -80.61
N TYR A 610 -29.79 6.55 -81.71
CA TYR A 610 -30.04 7.87 -82.27
C TYR A 610 -30.13 7.79 -83.80
N THR A 611 -30.93 8.71 -84.36
CA THR A 611 -31.03 8.96 -85.80
C THR A 611 -30.74 10.43 -86.02
N ILE A 612 -29.66 10.71 -86.75
CA ILE A 612 -29.30 12.06 -87.18
C ILE A 612 -29.79 12.22 -88.60
N HIS A 613 -30.74 13.14 -88.81
CA HIS A 613 -31.17 13.51 -90.15
C HIS A 613 -30.24 14.57 -90.73
N PHE A 614 -29.71 14.30 -91.92
CA PHE A 614 -28.98 15.29 -92.68
C PHE A 614 -29.97 16.23 -93.39
N PRO A 615 -29.67 17.54 -93.48
CA PRO A 615 -30.45 18.45 -94.29
C PRO A 615 -30.63 17.92 -95.72
N LYS A 616 -31.85 17.98 -96.26
CA LYS A 616 -32.16 17.58 -97.66
C LYS A 616 -31.36 18.36 -98.72
N ALA A 617 -30.71 19.45 -98.32
CA ALA A 617 -29.92 20.31 -99.19
C ALA A 617 -28.54 19.73 -99.55
N TRP A 618 -28.12 18.62 -98.94
CA TRP A 618 -26.85 17.98 -99.28
C TRP A 618 -27.04 16.85 -100.29
N SER A 619 -26.30 16.90 -101.40
CA SER A 619 -26.31 15.85 -102.42
C SER A 619 -25.59 14.58 -101.95
N TRP A 620 -24.58 14.72 -101.09
CA TRP A 620 -23.87 13.62 -100.44
C TRP A 620 -23.30 14.05 -99.08
N VAL A 621 -23.08 13.09 -98.19
CA VAL A 621 -22.51 13.30 -96.86
C VAL A 621 -21.47 12.23 -96.53
N ILE A 622 -20.32 12.63 -95.98
CA ILE A 622 -19.27 11.73 -95.48
C ILE A 622 -18.94 12.09 -94.02
N PRO A 623 -19.31 11.25 -93.03
CA PRO A 623 -18.92 11.46 -91.65
C PRO A 623 -17.42 11.29 -91.46
N ILE A 624 -16.80 12.24 -90.75
CA ILE A 624 -15.37 12.24 -90.44
C ILE A 624 -15.12 11.84 -88.99
N SER A 625 -15.96 12.33 -88.08
CA SER A 625 -15.80 12.10 -86.65
C SER A 625 -17.14 12.08 -85.94
N LEU A 626 -17.30 11.17 -85.00
CA LEU A 626 -18.51 11.00 -84.21
C LEU A 626 -18.12 10.66 -82.77
N VAL A 627 -18.46 11.56 -81.84
CA VAL A 627 -18.16 11.43 -80.40
C VAL A 627 -19.36 11.88 -79.57
N SER A 628 -19.40 11.57 -78.28
CA SER A 628 -20.50 12.00 -77.41
C SER A 628 -20.04 12.33 -76.00
N ASP A 629 -20.85 13.10 -75.27
CA ASP A 629 -20.63 13.48 -73.88
C ASP A 629 -21.95 13.57 -73.08
N ASN A 630 -21.88 13.63 -71.76
CA ASN A 630 -23.05 13.82 -70.89
C ASN A 630 -23.35 15.33 -70.70
N MET A 631 -24.60 15.76 -70.94
CA MET A 631 -24.99 17.17 -70.80
C MET A 631 -25.05 17.61 -69.33
N ALA A 632 -24.57 18.83 -69.05
CA ALA A 632 -24.56 19.53 -67.74
C ALA A 632 -23.59 19.00 -66.65
N ASN A 633 -22.49 18.34 -67.03
CA ASN A 633 -21.38 18.06 -66.10
C ASN A 633 -20.13 18.84 -66.49
N THR A 634 -19.78 19.88 -65.72
CA THR A 634 -18.55 20.67 -65.92
C THR A 634 -17.30 20.03 -65.33
N ASN A 635 -17.39 18.90 -64.62
CA ASN A 635 -16.25 18.32 -63.89
C ASN A 635 -15.87 16.88 -64.31
N SER A 636 -16.58 16.24 -65.24
CA SER A 636 -16.15 14.97 -65.86
C SER A 636 -16.90 14.65 -67.16
N TYR A 637 -16.30 14.98 -68.30
CA TYR A 637 -16.75 14.52 -69.61
C TYR A 637 -16.38 13.05 -69.79
N THR A 638 -17.18 12.13 -69.25
CA THR A 638 -17.09 10.73 -69.66
C THR A 638 -17.60 10.63 -71.10
N SER A 639 -16.67 10.57 -72.05
CA SER A 639 -16.96 10.35 -73.46
C SER A 639 -17.25 8.87 -73.68
N GLY A 640 -18.48 8.53 -74.06
CA GLY A 640 -18.77 7.21 -74.60
C GLY A 640 -18.43 7.15 -76.09
N TYR A 641 -18.14 5.95 -76.59
CA TYR A 641 -18.00 5.76 -78.02
C TYR A 641 -19.38 5.59 -78.66
N CYS A 642 -19.55 6.18 -79.84
CA CYS A 642 -20.73 6.00 -80.66
C CYS A 642 -20.38 5.17 -81.88
N THR A 643 -21.33 4.35 -82.28
CA THR A 643 -21.25 3.50 -83.47
C THR A 643 -22.15 4.07 -84.55
N ILE A 644 -21.82 3.81 -85.82
CA ILE A 644 -22.70 4.08 -86.96
C ILE A 644 -23.17 2.71 -87.45
N ASP A 645 -24.44 2.42 -87.24
CA ASP A 645 -25.03 1.14 -87.62
C ASP A 645 -25.56 1.18 -89.07
N ALA A 646 -26.00 2.36 -89.54
CA ALA A 646 -26.38 2.58 -90.92
C ALA A 646 -26.15 4.03 -91.36
N LEU A 647 -25.63 4.24 -92.57
CA LEU A 647 -25.39 5.56 -93.18
C LEU A 647 -26.10 5.67 -94.54
N SER A 648 -26.81 6.78 -94.75
CA SER A 648 -27.37 7.19 -96.05
C SER A 648 -27.17 8.70 -96.23
N ASN A 649 -27.44 9.21 -97.44
CA ASN A 649 -27.34 10.64 -97.73
C ASN A 649 -28.35 11.50 -96.95
N VAL A 650 -29.39 10.90 -96.34
CA VAL A 650 -30.46 11.63 -95.63
C VAL A 650 -30.47 11.38 -94.13
N HIS A 651 -29.86 10.30 -93.65
CA HIS A 651 -29.74 10.05 -92.22
C HIS A 651 -28.60 9.09 -91.88
N LEU A 652 -28.15 9.21 -90.64
CA LEU A 652 -27.19 8.33 -89.98
C LEU A 652 -27.87 7.76 -88.73
N ASN A 653 -27.88 6.44 -88.61
CA ASN A 653 -28.36 5.72 -87.43
C ASN A 653 -27.19 5.10 -86.67
N GLY A 654 -27.30 5.07 -85.34
CA GLY A 654 -26.31 4.42 -84.52
C GLY A 654 -26.69 4.33 -83.05
N GLY A 655 -25.80 3.77 -82.24
CA GLY A 655 -25.91 3.73 -80.78
C GLY A 655 -24.71 4.35 -80.10
N CYS A 656 -24.92 5.06 -78.99
CA CYS A 656 -23.86 5.51 -78.09
C CYS A 656 -23.88 4.70 -76.80
N TYR A 657 -22.72 4.18 -76.40
CA TYR A 657 -22.56 3.24 -75.29
C TYR A 657 -21.66 3.81 -74.18
N GLN A 658 -21.73 3.21 -73.00
CA GLN A 658 -20.96 3.60 -71.80
C GLN A 658 -21.24 5.01 -71.28
N MET A 659 -22.48 5.49 -71.41
CA MET A 659 -22.89 6.75 -70.76
C MET A 659 -23.26 6.54 -69.30
N THR A 660 -23.15 7.61 -68.53
CA THR A 660 -23.56 7.61 -67.12
C THR A 660 -25.08 7.44 -67.03
N PRO A 661 -25.58 6.43 -66.29
CA PRO A 661 -27.01 6.19 -66.15
C PRO A 661 -27.73 7.39 -65.53
N GLY A 662 -28.93 7.73 -66.04
CA GLY A 662 -29.78 8.81 -65.53
C GLY A 662 -29.45 10.22 -66.05
N LYS A 663 -28.50 10.38 -66.99
CA LYS A 663 -28.11 11.68 -67.57
C LYS A 663 -28.45 11.75 -69.07
N SER A 664 -28.75 12.95 -69.55
CA SER A 664 -28.95 13.24 -70.97
C SER A 664 -27.62 13.24 -71.71
N THR A 665 -27.58 12.64 -72.90
CA THR A 665 -26.38 12.53 -73.75
C THR A 665 -26.40 13.59 -74.84
N ARG A 666 -25.23 14.12 -75.23
CA ARG A 666 -25.04 14.96 -76.42
C ARG A 666 -24.05 14.30 -77.36
N ILE A 667 -24.38 14.27 -78.64
CA ILE A 667 -23.61 13.60 -79.70
C ILE A 667 -23.05 14.66 -80.62
N HIS A 668 -21.74 14.66 -80.88
CA HIS A 668 -21.04 15.57 -81.79
C HIS A 668 -20.63 14.81 -83.05
N LEU A 669 -21.20 15.18 -84.19
CA LEU A 669 -20.90 14.63 -85.51
C LEU A 669 -20.21 15.70 -86.36
N THR A 670 -19.06 15.40 -86.94
CA THR A 670 -18.42 16.22 -87.97
C THR A 670 -18.41 15.44 -89.29
N TYR A 671 -18.85 16.07 -90.38
CA TYR A 671 -18.97 15.46 -91.70
C TYR A 671 -18.66 16.45 -92.83
N LEU A 672 -18.21 15.95 -93.97
CA LEU A 672 -18.20 16.71 -95.22
C LEU A 672 -19.55 16.54 -95.92
N ALA A 673 -20.02 17.61 -96.55
CA ALA A 673 -21.21 17.59 -97.38
C ALA A 673 -20.96 18.38 -98.67
N GLY A 674 -21.53 17.91 -99.77
CA GLY A 674 -21.66 18.70 -100.99
C GLY A 674 -23.08 19.24 -101.11
N GLU A 675 -23.22 20.51 -101.51
CA GLU A 675 -24.46 21.06 -102.07
C GLU A 675 -24.68 20.45 -103.46
#